data_AF-A0A7C5V1H9-F1
#
_entry.id   AF-A0A7C5V1H9-F1
#
_cell.length_a   1.000
_cell.length_b   1.000
_cell.length_c   1.000
_cell.angle_alpha   90.00
_cell.angle_beta   90.00
_cell.angle_gamma   90.00
#
_symmetry.space_group_name_H-M   'P 1'
#
loop_
_entity.id
_entity.type
_entity.pdbx_description
1 polymer ?
#
loop_
_entity_poly.entity_id
_entity_poly.type
_entity_poly.pdbx_seq_one_letter_code
_entity_poly.pdbx_strand_id
1 'polypeptide(L)'
;MRRFKRAIAMVVVLIFVISLFYGFTPLQVAKAGSFNYGEALQKAIMFYEFQMSGKLPSWVRNNWRGDSGLKDGQDNGLDLTGGWYDAGDHVKFNLPMSYTAAMLAWAVYEYKDAFVKSGQLEHILNQIEWASDYFVKCHPSKYVYYYQVGDGSLDHAWWGPAEVMQMERPSYKVTQSSPGSTVVAGTAAALAAAAIVLKDRNPTKAATYLQHAKDLYDFAEVTKSDAGYTAANGYYNSWSGFYDELSWAGVWLYLATNDNTYLTKAENYVASWPKLQGSTMVDYKWAHCWDDVHNGAALLLAKVTGKDTYKQIIEANLDYWTTGYQGNKIRYTPKGLAYLDQWGSLRYATTQAFLAFVYSDWSGCSSAKKETYRNFAVSQVDYALGSTGRSFVVGFGTNPPKRPHHRTAHSSWADSMNTPPYHRHTLYGALVGGPGSDDSYQDDISNYVNNEVACDYNAGFVGALARMYQLYGGDPIPNFKAIETPTNDEFFVEAGINASGTNFIEIKAVVNNQSGWPARATTSLKFRYFVDLSEIIKAGYSANQITLTTAYNQGAKVSGPYVWDANKNIYYVLVDFTGTLIYPGGQDKYKKEVQFRMAAPQNVQWDNSNDYSFQDIKGVSSGQVVKTKYIPLYDGDKLVWGQEPGSTGGTNPTPTPTVTPSPTPTPTPTSTATTPPTVT
;
A
#
# COMPACT_ATOMS: atom_id res chain seq x y z
N MET A 1 -17.31 72.36 -14.07
CA MET A 1 -16.36 71.25 -13.76
C MET A 1 -16.36 70.77 -12.31
N ARG A 2 -16.37 71.63 -11.29
CA ARG A 2 -16.25 71.21 -9.86
C ARG A 2 -17.43 70.38 -9.33
N ARG A 3 -18.67 70.64 -9.79
CA ARG A 3 -19.87 69.86 -9.44
C ARG A 3 -19.92 68.48 -10.11
N PHE A 4 -19.41 68.37 -11.33
CA PHE A 4 -19.34 67.11 -12.08
C PHE A 4 -18.33 66.14 -11.46
N LYS A 5 -17.19 66.65 -10.98
CA LYS A 5 -16.19 65.85 -10.24
C LYS A 5 -16.71 65.29 -8.91
N ARG A 6 -17.61 66.00 -8.22
CA ARG A 6 -18.23 65.53 -6.97
C ARG A 6 -19.28 64.43 -7.20
N ALA A 7 -20.05 64.53 -8.29
CA ALA A 7 -21.01 63.50 -8.66
C ALA A 7 -20.32 62.18 -9.06
N ILE A 8 -19.24 62.26 -9.83
CA ILE A 8 -18.45 61.07 -10.20
C ILE A 8 -17.79 60.42 -8.97
N ALA A 9 -17.26 61.22 -8.04
CA ALA A 9 -16.68 60.69 -6.80
C ALA A 9 -17.73 59.97 -5.93
N MET A 10 -18.96 60.50 -5.83
CA MET A 10 -20.04 59.84 -5.10
C MET A 10 -20.49 58.53 -5.76
N VAL A 11 -20.56 58.47 -7.10
CA VAL A 11 -20.92 57.25 -7.83
C VAL A 11 -19.84 56.18 -7.68
N VAL A 12 -18.55 56.56 -7.73
CA VAL A 12 -17.43 55.62 -7.53
C VAL A 12 -17.42 55.07 -6.11
N VAL A 13 -17.67 55.91 -5.10
CA VAL A 13 -17.77 55.45 -3.69
C VAL A 13 -18.99 54.54 -3.51
N LEU A 14 -20.13 54.85 -4.11
CA LEU A 14 -21.33 54.01 -4.02
C LEU A 14 -21.12 52.64 -4.69
N ILE A 15 -20.45 52.59 -5.86
CA ILE A 15 -20.10 51.33 -6.53
C ILE A 15 -19.10 50.52 -5.68
N PHE A 16 -18.12 51.17 -5.05
CA PHE A 16 -17.15 50.51 -4.17
C PHE A 16 -17.77 49.96 -2.88
N VAL A 17 -18.78 50.67 -2.34
CA VAL A 17 -19.52 50.22 -1.16
C VAL A 17 -20.48 49.08 -1.52
N ILE A 18 -21.14 49.14 -2.68
CA ILE A 18 -22.03 48.06 -3.15
C ILE A 18 -21.21 46.79 -3.47
N SER A 19 -20.01 46.90 -4.05
CA SER A 19 -19.14 45.73 -4.28
C SER A 19 -18.59 45.12 -2.99
N LEU A 20 -18.47 45.88 -1.90
CA LEU A 20 -18.16 45.38 -0.56
C LEU A 20 -19.30 44.53 0.06
N PHE A 21 -20.55 44.74 -0.35
CA PHE A 21 -21.71 43.98 0.15
C PHE A 21 -22.08 42.75 -0.70
N TYR A 22 -21.66 42.67 -1.96
CA TYR A 22 -21.90 41.51 -2.83
C TYR A 22 -20.72 40.52 -2.92
N GLY A 23 -19.58 40.83 -2.29
CA GLY A 23 -18.35 40.01 -2.33
C GLY A 23 -18.15 39.03 -1.17
N PHE A 24 -19.01 39.02 -0.17
CA PHE A 24 -18.93 38.10 0.96
C PHE A 24 -20.09 37.12 0.94
N THR A 25 -19.92 36.00 0.24
CA THR A 25 -20.59 34.78 0.70
C THR A 25 -20.08 34.52 2.12
N PRO A 26 -20.94 34.36 3.13
CA PRO A 26 -20.47 34.02 4.47
C PRO A 26 -19.68 32.72 4.33
N LEU A 27 -18.40 32.76 4.70
CA LEU A 27 -17.61 31.57 4.95
C LEU A 27 -18.44 30.73 5.92
N GLN A 28 -19.04 29.66 5.41
CA GLN A 28 -19.78 28.71 6.21
C GLN A 28 -18.76 28.12 7.18
N VAL A 29 -18.77 28.63 8.42
CA VAL A 29 -17.89 28.14 9.48
C VAL A 29 -18.25 26.67 9.65
N ALA A 30 -17.29 25.79 9.32
CA ALA A 30 -17.46 24.36 9.50
C ALA A 30 -17.84 24.10 10.97
N LYS A 31 -18.95 23.40 11.20
CA LYS A 31 -19.32 22.97 12.54
C LYS A 31 -18.31 21.91 12.95
N ALA A 32 -17.66 22.06 14.11
CA ALA A 32 -16.73 21.04 14.60
C ALA A 32 -17.39 19.65 14.59
N GLY A 33 -16.76 18.71 13.88
CA GLY A 33 -17.20 17.33 13.75
C GLY A 33 -17.02 16.51 15.02
N SER A 34 -17.71 15.36 15.09
CA SER A 34 -17.54 14.37 16.16
C SER A 34 -16.17 13.65 16.10
N PHE A 35 -15.54 13.65 14.92
CA PHE A 35 -14.25 13.03 14.64
C PHE A 35 -13.34 13.98 13.85
N ASN A 36 -12.04 13.73 13.88
CA ASN A 36 -11.08 14.46 13.05
C ASN A 36 -11.06 13.90 11.62
N TYR A 37 -11.96 14.40 10.75
CA TYR A 37 -12.07 13.91 9.37
C TYR A 37 -10.84 14.23 8.51
N GLY A 38 -10.12 15.31 8.79
CA GLY A 38 -8.88 15.62 8.06
C GLY A 38 -7.74 14.65 8.38
N GLU A 39 -7.58 14.25 9.64
CA GLU A 39 -6.64 13.19 10.01
C GLU A 39 -7.04 11.84 9.41
N ALA A 40 -8.33 11.48 9.46
CA ALA A 40 -8.83 10.26 8.82
C ALA A 40 -8.56 10.25 7.31
N LEU A 41 -8.85 11.36 6.61
CA LEU A 41 -8.58 11.53 5.19
C LEU A 41 -7.09 11.39 4.86
N GLN A 42 -6.24 12.09 5.62
CA GLN A 42 -4.78 12.04 5.46
C GLN A 42 -4.24 10.62 5.59
N LYS A 43 -4.72 9.86 6.59
CA LYS A 43 -4.32 8.47 6.80
C LYS A 43 -4.90 7.55 5.72
N ALA A 44 -6.17 7.71 5.36
CA ALA A 44 -6.81 6.89 4.33
C ALA A 44 -6.15 7.04 2.95
N ILE A 45 -5.58 8.20 2.63
CA ILE A 45 -4.74 8.39 1.43
C ILE A 45 -3.36 7.75 1.61
N MET A 46 -2.76 7.85 2.81
CA MET A 46 -1.47 7.24 3.11
C MET A 46 -1.49 5.71 2.99
N PHE A 47 -2.63 5.08 3.26
CA PHE A 47 -2.82 3.64 3.06
C PHE A 47 -2.34 3.16 1.69
N TYR A 48 -2.68 3.89 0.62
CA TYR A 48 -2.27 3.52 -0.74
C TYR A 48 -0.75 3.58 -0.95
N GLU A 49 -0.01 4.43 -0.21
CA GLU A 49 1.46 4.42 -0.21
C GLU A 49 2.00 3.07 0.29
N PHE A 50 1.30 2.44 1.24
CA PHE A 50 1.66 1.13 1.79
C PHE A 50 1.27 -0.04 0.90
N GLN A 51 0.46 0.18 -0.14
CA GLN A 51 0.09 -0.83 -1.11
C GLN A 51 1.00 -0.81 -2.36
N MET A 52 1.84 0.22 -2.56
CA MET A 52 2.62 0.38 -3.80
C MET A 52 3.55 -0.81 -4.08
N SER A 53 3.57 -1.33 -5.31
CA SER A 53 4.50 -2.36 -5.80
C SER A 53 5.48 -1.75 -6.80
N GLY A 54 6.66 -2.32 -6.99
CA GLY A 54 7.70 -1.80 -7.89
C GLY A 54 8.77 -1.00 -7.16
N LYS A 55 9.51 -0.19 -7.91
CA LYS A 55 10.54 0.70 -7.35
C LYS A 55 9.89 1.94 -6.73
N LEU A 56 9.98 2.06 -5.41
CA LEU A 56 9.27 3.12 -4.69
C LEU A 56 9.87 4.50 -4.99
N PRO A 57 9.04 5.53 -5.19
CA PRO A 57 9.50 6.88 -5.43
C PRO A 57 9.94 7.55 -4.12
N SER A 58 10.81 8.56 -4.23
CA SER A 58 11.42 9.25 -3.08
C SER A 58 10.44 10.05 -2.21
N TRP A 59 9.22 10.31 -2.69
CA TRP A 59 8.19 11.02 -1.93
C TRP A 59 7.42 10.12 -0.96
N VAL A 60 7.61 8.79 -1.01
CA VAL A 60 7.04 7.87 -0.03
C VAL A 60 7.53 8.25 1.36
N ARG A 61 6.60 8.36 2.30
CA ARG A 61 6.86 8.90 3.65
C ARG A 61 6.78 7.84 4.75
N ASN A 62 7.32 6.67 4.47
CA ASN A 62 7.49 5.58 5.44
C ASN A 62 8.88 4.93 5.31
N ASN A 63 9.29 4.14 6.30
CA ASN A 63 10.60 3.48 6.32
C ASN A 63 10.54 1.94 6.37
N TRP A 64 9.37 1.35 6.11
CA TRP A 64 9.17 -0.09 6.22
C TRP A 64 8.68 -0.74 4.93
N ARG A 65 8.21 0.04 3.96
CA ARG A 65 8.09 -0.40 2.57
C ARG A 65 9.40 -0.19 1.82
N GLY A 66 9.81 -1.20 1.06
CA GLY A 66 10.93 -1.14 0.13
C GLY A 66 10.50 -1.49 -1.30
N ASP A 67 11.47 -1.48 -2.20
CA ASP A 67 11.29 -1.93 -3.58
C ASP A 67 10.85 -3.41 -3.60
N SER A 68 9.79 -3.72 -4.36
CA SER A 68 9.23 -5.07 -4.45
C SER A 68 8.68 -5.36 -5.84
N GLY A 69 8.46 -6.63 -6.20
CA GLY A 69 7.89 -6.98 -7.53
C GLY A 69 8.71 -6.47 -8.72
N LEU A 70 10.03 -6.30 -8.57
CA LEU A 70 10.90 -5.65 -9.55
C LEU A 70 11.07 -6.43 -10.88
N LYS A 71 10.55 -7.65 -10.95
CA LYS A 71 10.57 -8.51 -12.14
C LYS A 71 9.19 -8.67 -12.79
N ASP A 72 8.17 -8.01 -12.27
CA ASP A 72 6.81 -8.06 -12.82
C ASP A 72 6.83 -7.71 -14.31
N GLY A 73 6.32 -8.62 -15.16
CA GLY A 73 6.28 -8.48 -16.63
C GLY A 73 7.46 -9.09 -17.39
N GLN A 74 8.55 -9.48 -16.73
CA GLN A 74 9.73 -10.05 -17.42
C GLN A 74 9.42 -11.37 -18.13
N ASP A 75 8.47 -12.15 -17.62
CA ASP A 75 7.93 -13.36 -18.24
C ASP A 75 7.30 -13.12 -19.63
N ASN A 76 6.98 -11.85 -19.93
CA ASN A 76 6.43 -11.39 -21.20
C ASN A 76 7.34 -10.37 -21.91
N GLY A 77 8.56 -10.14 -21.43
CA GLY A 77 9.47 -9.14 -21.99
C GLY A 77 8.99 -7.69 -21.85
N LEU A 78 8.15 -7.40 -20.85
CA LEU A 78 7.61 -6.07 -20.56
C LEU A 78 8.05 -5.58 -19.17
N ASP A 79 8.00 -4.27 -18.96
CA ASP A 79 8.01 -3.70 -17.61
C ASP A 79 6.56 -3.56 -17.14
N LEU A 80 6.14 -4.43 -16.23
CA LEU A 80 4.86 -4.32 -15.53
C LEU A 80 5.05 -3.99 -14.05
N THR A 81 6.18 -3.39 -13.66
CA THR A 81 6.40 -2.89 -12.30
C THR A 81 5.56 -1.64 -12.02
N GLY A 82 5.21 -1.41 -10.75
CA GLY A 82 4.28 -0.35 -10.34
C GLY A 82 2.93 -0.91 -9.88
N GLY A 83 1.96 0.00 -9.70
CA GLY A 83 0.61 -0.33 -9.27
C GLY A 83 0.54 -0.60 -7.76
N TRP A 84 -0.61 -1.11 -7.32
CA TRP A 84 -0.83 -1.47 -5.92
C TRP A 84 -1.01 -2.98 -5.76
N TYR A 85 -0.53 -3.53 -4.66
CA TYR A 85 -1.03 -4.80 -4.15
C TYR A 85 -2.47 -4.62 -3.71
N ASP A 86 -3.29 -5.63 -3.99
CA ASP A 86 -4.74 -5.52 -3.87
C ASP A 86 -5.19 -5.32 -2.42
N ALA A 87 -4.81 -6.26 -1.54
CA ALA A 87 -5.31 -6.34 -0.18
C ALA A 87 -4.20 -6.61 0.85
N GLY A 88 -4.36 -7.61 1.70
CA GLY A 88 -3.28 -8.14 2.54
C GLY A 88 -2.27 -9.03 1.81
N ASP A 89 -2.46 -9.25 0.52
CA ASP A 89 -1.68 -10.11 -0.38
C ASP A 89 -0.73 -9.30 -1.28
N HIS A 90 -0.08 -9.95 -2.24
CA HIS A 90 0.81 -9.27 -3.21
C HIS A 90 0.42 -9.50 -4.67
N VAL A 91 -0.78 -10.00 -4.95
CA VAL A 91 -1.31 -10.02 -6.31
C VAL A 91 -1.74 -8.61 -6.72
N LYS A 92 -1.55 -8.29 -8.01
CA LYS A 92 -2.02 -7.04 -8.61
C LYS A 92 -3.26 -7.32 -9.46
N PHE A 93 -4.44 -7.30 -8.85
CA PHE A 93 -5.71 -7.45 -9.57
C PHE A 93 -6.18 -6.12 -10.17
N ASN A 94 -6.24 -6.01 -11.50
CA ASN A 94 -6.45 -4.69 -12.12
C ASN A 94 -7.92 -4.25 -12.13
N LEU A 95 -8.88 -5.17 -11.96
CA LEU A 95 -10.29 -4.82 -11.82
C LEU A 95 -10.55 -3.96 -10.57
N PRO A 96 -10.28 -4.44 -9.33
CA PRO A 96 -10.40 -3.61 -8.13
C PRO A 96 -9.41 -2.43 -8.09
N MET A 97 -8.20 -2.58 -8.66
CA MET A 97 -7.23 -1.47 -8.72
C MET A 97 -7.71 -0.31 -9.60
N SER A 98 -8.28 -0.61 -10.77
CA SER A 98 -8.81 0.42 -11.68
C SER A 98 -10.09 1.05 -11.14
N TYR A 99 -10.98 0.26 -10.54
CA TYR A 99 -12.11 0.78 -9.77
C TYR A 99 -11.64 1.78 -8.70
N THR A 100 -10.64 1.39 -7.89
CA THR A 100 -10.07 2.24 -6.84
C THR A 100 -9.54 3.55 -7.42
N ALA A 101 -8.72 3.49 -8.47
CA ALA A 101 -8.16 4.68 -9.10
C ALA A 101 -9.25 5.61 -9.67
N ALA A 102 -10.30 5.05 -10.30
CA ALA A 102 -11.44 5.81 -10.80
C ALA A 102 -12.20 6.51 -9.65
N MET A 103 -12.43 5.82 -8.54
CA MET A 103 -13.09 6.36 -7.35
C MET A 103 -12.29 7.47 -6.67
N LEU A 104 -10.97 7.32 -6.56
CA LEU A 104 -10.09 8.37 -6.02
C LEU A 104 -10.09 9.60 -6.94
N ALA A 105 -10.02 9.39 -8.26
CA ALA A 105 -10.14 10.49 -9.22
C ALA A 105 -11.53 11.14 -9.16
N TRP A 106 -12.60 10.36 -8.98
CA TRP A 106 -13.95 10.90 -8.79
C TRP A 106 -14.04 11.75 -7.52
N ALA A 107 -13.46 11.30 -6.41
CA ALA A 107 -13.42 12.07 -5.18
C ALA A 107 -12.73 13.44 -5.39
N VAL A 108 -11.59 13.47 -6.10
CA VAL A 108 -10.91 14.73 -6.44
C VAL A 108 -11.76 15.58 -7.38
N TYR A 109 -12.42 14.98 -8.38
CA TYR A 109 -13.31 15.68 -9.31
C TYR A 109 -14.47 16.39 -8.57
N GLU A 110 -15.07 15.75 -7.57
CA GLU A 110 -16.18 16.34 -6.81
C GLU A 110 -15.72 17.31 -5.72
N TYR A 111 -14.63 16.98 -5.02
CA TYR A 111 -14.25 17.64 -3.76
C TYR A 111 -12.80 18.15 -3.73
N LYS A 112 -12.25 18.61 -4.88
CA LYS A 112 -10.89 19.17 -4.99
C LYS A 112 -10.55 20.14 -3.86
N ASP A 113 -11.47 21.03 -3.50
CA ASP A 113 -11.31 22.01 -2.42
C ASP A 113 -11.03 21.39 -1.05
N ALA A 114 -11.62 20.23 -0.76
CA ALA A 114 -11.36 19.50 0.49
C ALA A 114 -9.91 19.02 0.55
N PHE A 115 -9.40 18.48 -0.56
CA PHE A 115 -8.01 18.05 -0.67
C PHE A 115 -7.02 19.22 -0.64
N VAL A 116 -7.37 20.36 -1.23
CA VAL A 116 -6.56 21.59 -1.15
C VAL A 116 -6.48 22.08 0.29
N LYS A 117 -7.63 22.27 0.95
CA LYS A 117 -7.70 22.82 2.32
C LYS A 117 -7.05 21.91 3.37
N SER A 118 -7.17 20.59 3.20
CA SER A 118 -6.51 19.60 4.06
C SER A 118 -5.02 19.38 3.71
N GLY A 119 -4.51 20.00 2.64
CA GLY A 119 -3.14 19.76 2.17
C GLY A 119 -2.89 18.34 1.66
N GLN A 120 -3.93 17.59 1.29
CA GLN A 120 -3.84 16.21 0.83
C GLN A 120 -3.87 16.07 -0.70
N LEU A 121 -4.05 17.16 -1.46
CA LEU A 121 -4.16 17.13 -2.93
C LEU A 121 -2.95 16.47 -3.60
N GLU A 122 -1.72 16.87 -3.27
CA GLU A 122 -0.52 16.26 -3.86
C GLU A 122 -0.41 14.77 -3.52
N HIS A 123 -0.79 14.38 -2.30
CA HIS A 123 -0.73 12.98 -1.88
C HIS A 123 -1.71 12.11 -2.68
N ILE A 124 -2.97 12.53 -2.84
CA ILE A 124 -3.95 11.76 -3.63
C ILE A 124 -3.62 11.77 -5.13
N LEU A 125 -3.13 12.89 -5.68
CA LEU A 125 -2.70 12.94 -7.08
C LEU A 125 -1.48 12.04 -7.35
N ASN A 126 -0.55 11.92 -6.40
CA ASN A 126 0.55 10.94 -6.48
C ASN A 126 0.02 9.51 -6.58
N GLN A 127 -1.01 9.16 -5.80
CA GLN A 127 -1.62 7.83 -5.83
C GLN A 127 -2.33 7.57 -7.18
N ILE A 128 -3.14 8.51 -7.64
CA ILE A 128 -3.84 8.38 -8.93
C ILE A 128 -2.85 8.25 -10.09
N GLU A 129 -1.78 9.05 -10.09
CA GLU A 129 -0.72 9.00 -11.10
C GLU A 129 0.05 7.67 -11.05
N TRP A 130 0.34 7.14 -9.85
CA TRP A 130 1.03 5.86 -9.67
C TRP A 130 0.28 4.68 -10.30
N ALA A 131 -1.03 4.56 -10.04
CA ALA A 131 -1.85 3.54 -10.65
C ALA A 131 -2.03 3.75 -12.16
N SER A 132 -2.21 5.00 -12.59
CA SER A 132 -2.37 5.35 -14.02
C SER A 132 -1.11 5.03 -14.83
N ASP A 133 0.08 5.33 -14.31
CA ASP A 133 1.36 4.97 -14.93
C ASP A 133 1.47 3.45 -15.11
N TYR A 134 1.02 2.66 -14.13
CA TYR A 134 0.98 1.20 -14.22
C TYR A 134 -0.03 0.70 -15.26
N PHE A 135 -1.25 1.25 -15.33
CA PHE A 135 -2.22 0.85 -16.36
C PHE A 135 -1.74 1.16 -17.79
N VAL A 136 -1.00 2.26 -17.98
CA VAL A 136 -0.36 2.56 -19.26
C VAL A 136 0.66 1.48 -19.64
N LYS A 137 1.49 1.03 -18.70
CA LYS A 137 2.42 -0.09 -18.93
C LYS A 137 1.69 -1.39 -19.28
N CYS A 138 0.55 -1.65 -18.64
CA CYS A 138 -0.30 -2.82 -18.92
C CYS A 138 -0.99 -2.79 -20.28
N HIS A 139 -1.03 -1.64 -20.97
CA HIS A 139 -1.66 -1.49 -22.29
C HIS A 139 -0.60 -1.21 -23.39
N PRO A 140 0.22 -2.22 -23.76
CA PRO A 140 1.32 -2.03 -24.71
C PRO A 140 0.87 -1.84 -26.17
N SER A 141 -0.37 -2.24 -26.50
CA SER A 141 -0.97 -2.00 -27.81
C SER A 141 -2.49 -2.05 -27.72
N LYS A 142 -3.16 -1.45 -28.70
CA LYS A 142 -4.61 -1.12 -28.70
C LYS A 142 -5.56 -2.23 -28.21
N TYR A 143 -5.24 -3.51 -28.49
CA TYR A 143 -6.11 -4.65 -28.17
C TYR A 143 -5.41 -5.68 -27.29
N VAL A 144 -4.46 -5.24 -26.47
CA VAL A 144 -3.73 -6.08 -25.50
C VAL A 144 -3.70 -5.36 -24.17
N TYR A 145 -4.26 -5.99 -23.14
CA TYR A 145 -4.23 -5.44 -21.78
C TYR A 145 -3.83 -6.50 -20.76
N TYR A 146 -2.77 -6.24 -20.01
CA TYR A 146 -2.36 -7.06 -18.87
C TYR A 146 -3.20 -6.69 -17.66
N TYR A 147 -4.01 -7.62 -17.16
CA TYR A 147 -4.98 -7.36 -16.10
C TYR A 147 -4.58 -7.92 -14.73
N GLN A 148 -3.50 -8.72 -14.68
CA GLN A 148 -3.04 -9.33 -13.44
C GLN A 148 -1.54 -9.62 -13.50
N VAL A 149 -0.86 -9.38 -12.37
CA VAL A 149 0.49 -9.89 -12.13
C VAL A 149 0.51 -10.59 -10.78
N GLY A 150 0.98 -11.84 -10.78
CA GLY A 150 0.91 -12.76 -9.65
C GLY A 150 -0.20 -13.80 -9.82
N ASP A 151 0.07 -15.02 -9.36
CA ASP A 151 -0.93 -16.09 -9.24
C ASP A 151 -1.46 -16.11 -7.80
N GLY A 152 -2.78 -16.08 -7.62
CA GLY A 152 -3.37 -16.01 -6.29
C GLY A 152 -3.01 -17.19 -5.39
N SER A 153 -2.87 -18.41 -5.94
CA SER A 153 -2.56 -19.59 -5.12
C SER A 153 -1.11 -19.57 -4.66
N LEU A 154 -0.17 -19.25 -5.56
CA LEU A 154 1.26 -19.14 -5.22
C LEU A 154 1.54 -18.01 -4.23
N ASP A 155 0.87 -16.87 -4.42
CA ASP A 155 0.99 -15.70 -3.55
C ASP A 155 0.40 -15.99 -2.16
N HIS A 156 -0.82 -16.56 -2.12
CA HIS A 156 -1.54 -16.76 -0.87
C HIS A 156 -0.97 -17.91 -0.03
N ALA A 157 -0.20 -18.82 -0.65
CA ALA A 157 0.51 -19.90 0.04
C ALA A 157 1.69 -19.43 0.90
N TRP A 158 2.06 -18.15 0.85
CA TRP A 158 3.19 -17.59 1.60
C TRP A 158 2.79 -16.36 2.43
N TRP A 159 3.38 -16.22 3.63
CA TRP A 159 3.11 -15.14 4.58
C TRP A 159 4.38 -14.42 5.04
N GLY A 160 4.82 -13.44 4.24
CA GLY A 160 5.94 -12.56 4.58
C GLY A 160 5.87 -11.21 3.86
N PRO A 161 6.87 -10.34 4.01
CA PRO A 161 6.87 -8.99 3.44
C PRO A 161 7.18 -8.95 1.92
N ALA A 162 6.51 -8.07 1.19
CA ALA A 162 6.56 -7.99 -0.28
C ALA A 162 7.98 -7.91 -0.89
N GLU A 163 8.90 -7.25 -0.18
CA GLU A 163 10.27 -6.97 -0.62
C GLU A 163 11.11 -8.22 -0.85
N VAL A 164 10.70 -9.37 -0.30
CA VAL A 164 11.47 -10.63 -0.35
C VAL A 164 10.65 -11.82 -0.88
N MET A 165 9.59 -11.57 -1.64
CA MET A 165 8.89 -12.61 -2.39
C MET A 165 9.84 -13.44 -3.26
N GLN A 166 9.70 -14.77 -3.21
CA GLN A 166 10.52 -15.71 -3.99
C GLN A 166 9.72 -16.55 -4.99
N MET A 167 8.39 -16.58 -4.89
CA MET A 167 7.54 -17.29 -5.84
C MET A 167 7.53 -16.59 -7.20
N GLU A 168 7.22 -17.36 -8.24
CA GLU A 168 6.97 -16.79 -9.57
C GLU A 168 5.74 -15.90 -9.56
N ARG A 169 5.79 -14.81 -10.34
CA ARG A 169 4.73 -13.81 -10.44
C ARG A 169 4.29 -13.65 -11.91
N PRO A 170 3.55 -14.62 -12.47
CA PRO A 170 3.15 -14.61 -13.87
C PRO A 170 2.27 -13.40 -14.21
N SER A 171 2.38 -12.92 -15.46
CA SER A 171 1.60 -11.80 -15.97
C SER A 171 0.52 -12.30 -16.93
N TYR A 172 -0.75 -11.95 -16.65
CA TYR A 172 -1.91 -12.39 -17.43
C TYR A 172 -2.51 -11.23 -18.21
N LYS A 173 -2.97 -11.53 -19.43
CA LYS A 173 -3.53 -10.53 -20.36
C LYS A 173 -4.82 -10.99 -21.01
N VAL A 174 -5.60 -10.01 -21.44
CA VAL A 174 -6.73 -10.16 -22.34
C VAL A 174 -6.40 -9.56 -23.71
N THR A 175 -7.01 -10.14 -24.73
CA THR A 175 -6.88 -9.73 -26.13
C THR A 175 -8.25 -9.80 -26.82
N GLN A 176 -8.35 -9.41 -28.09
CA GLN A 176 -9.60 -9.59 -28.85
C GLN A 176 -10.08 -11.05 -28.89
N SER A 177 -9.16 -12.03 -28.95
CA SER A 177 -9.50 -13.46 -28.98
C SER A 177 -9.67 -14.09 -27.59
N SER A 178 -9.31 -13.37 -26.53
CA SER A 178 -9.42 -13.78 -25.13
C SER A 178 -9.85 -12.57 -24.30
N PRO A 179 -11.12 -12.14 -24.42
CA PRO A 179 -11.56 -10.80 -24.01
C PRO A 179 -11.82 -10.66 -22.50
N GLY A 180 -11.77 -9.42 -21.99
CA GLY A 180 -12.02 -9.05 -20.60
C GLY A 180 -12.65 -7.67 -20.50
N SER A 181 -13.82 -7.47 -21.11
CA SER A 181 -14.47 -6.18 -21.24
C SER A 181 -14.68 -5.44 -19.92
N THR A 182 -15.00 -6.13 -18.83
CA THR A 182 -15.19 -5.51 -17.49
C THR A 182 -13.91 -4.79 -17.05
N VAL A 183 -12.80 -5.53 -16.93
CA VAL A 183 -11.53 -4.96 -16.45
C VAL A 183 -10.94 -3.93 -17.43
N VAL A 184 -11.12 -4.13 -18.74
CA VAL A 184 -10.65 -3.19 -19.77
C VAL A 184 -11.43 -1.87 -19.71
N ALA A 185 -12.77 -1.92 -19.64
CA ALA A 185 -13.60 -0.72 -19.53
C ALA A 185 -13.42 -0.02 -18.17
N GLY A 186 -13.31 -0.76 -17.06
CA GLY A 186 -12.97 -0.21 -15.75
C GLY A 186 -11.64 0.57 -15.76
N THR A 187 -10.63 0.04 -16.46
CA THR A 187 -9.35 0.73 -16.66
C THR A 187 -9.49 1.97 -17.54
N ALA A 188 -10.30 1.91 -18.60
CA ALA A 188 -10.61 3.08 -19.41
C ALA A 188 -11.26 4.21 -18.60
N ALA A 189 -12.20 3.87 -17.71
CA ALA A 189 -12.82 4.82 -16.78
C ALA A 189 -11.78 5.46 -15.86
N ALA A 190 -10.90 4.66 -15.26
CA ALA A 190 -9.84 5.13 -14.37
C ALA A 190 -8.91 6.13 -15.07
N LEU A 191 -8.43 5.80 -16.27
CA LEU A 191 -7.53 6.67 -17.03
C LEU A 191 -8.22 7.94 -17.55
N ALA A 192 -9.49 7.86 -17.93
CA ALA A 192 -10.27 9.04 -18.33
C ALA A 192 -10.49 9.99 -17.13
N ALA A 193 -10.86 9.46 -15.96
CA ALA A 193 -11.00 10.24 -14.73
C ALA A 193 -9.66 10.84 -14.28
N ALA A 194 -8.57 10.07 -14.34
CA ALA A 194 -7.22 10.53 -14.04
C ALA A 194 -6.80 11.68 -14.97
N ALA A 195 -7.09 11.58 -16.27
CA ALA A 195 -6.80 12.64 -17.24
C ALA A 195 -7.48 13.96 -16.88
N ILE A 196 -8.68 13.94 -16.31
CA ILE A 196 -9.38 15.16 -15.86
C ILE A 196 -8.65 15.79 -14.68
N VAL A 197 -8.37 15.02 -13.64
CA VAL A 197 -7.87 15.57 -12.36
C VAL A 197 -6.37 15.88 -12.38
N LEU A 198 -5.60 15.24 -13.26
CA LEU A 198 -4.16 15.49 -13.45
C LEU A 198 -3.87 16.51 -14.55
N LYS A 199 -4.88 16.99 -15.29
CA LYS A 199 -4.69 17.91 -16.42
C LYS A 199 -3.88 19.16 -16.06
N ASP A 200 -4.18 19.76 -14.91
CA ASP A 200 -3.50 20.98 -14.45
C ASP A 200 -2.08 20.68 -13.93
N ARG A 201 -1.85 19.46 -13.42
CA ARG A 201 -0.57 19.02 -12.86
C ARG A 201 0.43 18.64 -13.95
N ASN A 202 -0.01 17.84 -14.92
CA ASN A 202 0.80 17.33 -16.01
C ASN A 202 -0.08 17.09 -17.25
N PRO A 203 -0.28 18.11 -18.11
CA PRO A 203 -1.16 18.00 -19.27
C PRO A 203 -0.68 16.96 -20.30
N THR A 204 0.64 16.71 -20.39
CA THR A 204 1.21 15.70 -21.28
C THR A 204 0.82 14.30 -20.84
N LYS A 205 1.03 13.96 -19.55
CA LYS A 205 0.59 12.66 -19.02
C LYS A 205 -0.92 12.50 -19.08
N ALA A 206 -1.68 13.55 -18.77
CA ALA A 206 -3.13 13.53 -18.88
C ALA A 206 -3.60 13.21 -20.31
N ALA A 207 -2.94 13.77 -21.33
CA ALA A 207 -3.22 13.44 -22.73
C ALA A 207 -2.88 11.98 -23.07
N THR A 208 -1.77 11.45 -22.55
CA THR A 208 -1.41 10.03 -22.69
C THR A 208 -2.47 9.12 -22.05
N TYR A 209 -2.88 9.40 -20.81
CA TYR A 209 -3.93 8.63 -20.13
C TYR A 209 -5.24 8.66 -20.91
N LEU A 210 -5.65 9.84 -21.40
CA LEU A 210 -6.85 9.97 -22.20
C LEU A 210 -6.77 9.16 -23.50
N GLN A 211 -5.61 9.13 -24.16
CA GLN A 211 -5.43 8.31 -25.37
C GLN A 211 -5.59 6.81 -25.05
N HIS A 212 -4.90 6.32 -24.02
CA HIS A 212 -5.05 4.92 -23.57
C HIS A 212 -6.49 4.60 -23.16
N ALA A 213 -7.19 5.52 -22.49
CA ALA A 213 -8.59 5.34 -22.12
C ALA A 213 -9.50 5.15 -23.34
N LYS A 214 -9.29 5.93 -24.41
CA LYS A 214 -10.07 5.80 -25.65
C LYS A 214 -9.83 4.45 -26.32
N ASP A 215 -8.57 4.01 -26.38
CA ASP A 215 -8.19 2.74 -27.00
C ASP A 215 -8.71 1.53 -26.21
N LEU A 216 -8.59 1.56 -24.88
CA LEU A 216 -9.14 0.52 -24.00
C LEU A 216 -10.68 0.49 -24.07
N TYR A 217 -11.34 1.64 -24.12
CA TYR A 217 -12.80 1.69 -24.28
C TYR A 217 -13.24 1.05 -25.60
N ASP A 218 -12.56 1.38 -26.71
CA ASP A 218 -12.80 0.75 -28.01
C ASP A 218 -12.57 -0.76 -27.96
N PHE A 219 -11.51 -1.21 -27.27
CA PHE A 219 -11.24 -2.63 -27.07
C PHE A 219 -12.37 -3.36 -26.31
N ALA A 220 -12.84 -2.82 -25.19
CA ALA A 220 -13.98 -3.38 -24.46
C ALA A 220 -15.26 -3.36 -25.31
N GLU A 221 -15.48 -2.30 -26.09
CA GLU A 221 -16.66 -2.15 -26.93
C GLU A 221 -16.67 -3.12 -28.11
N VAL A 222 -15.52 -3.41 -28.70
CA VAL A 222 -15.42 -4.40 -29.79
C VAL A 222 -15.61 -5.82 -29.26
N THR A 223 -15.18 -6.11 -28.02
CA THR A 223 -15.16 -7.48 -27.49
C THR A 223 -16.42 -7.90 -26.74
N LYS A 224 -16.99 -7.03 -25.88
CA LYS A 224 -18.21 -7.29 -25.08
C LYS A 224 -18.29 -8.72 -24.50
N SER A 225 -17.24 -9.14 -23.82
CA SER A 225 -17.11 -10.47 -23.23
C SER A 225 -15.97 -10.49 -22.22
N ASP A 226 -16.10 -11.34 -21.20
CA ASP A 226 -15.08 -11.61 -20.17
C ASP A 226 -14.50 -13.03 -20.24
N ALA A 227 -14.71 -13.73 -21.36
CA ALA A 227 -14.31 -15.13 -21.50
C ALA A 227 -12.79 -15.40 -21.29
N GLY A 228 -11.95 -14.39 -21.47
CA GLY A 228 -10.50 -14.43 -21.23
C GLY A 228 -10.04 -13.90 -19.88
N TYR A 229 -10.93 -13.30 -19.09
CA TYR A 229 -10.65 -12.82 -17.74
C TYR A 229 -10.83 -13.96 -16.74
N THR A 230 -9.79 -14.78 -16.57
CA THR A 230 -9.88 -16.06 -15.83
C THR A 230 -8.87 -16.22 -14.70
N ALA A 231 -7.73 -15.52 -14.74
CA ALA A 231 -6.69 -15.64 -13.72
C ALA A 231 -7.12 -15.08 -12.36
N ALA A 232 -8.18 -14.27 -12.33
CA ALA A 232 -8.77 -13.70 -11.13
C ALA A 232 -9.96 -14.52 -10.58
N ASN A 233 -10.32 -15.63 -11.23
CA ASN A 233 -11.45 -16.45 -10.81
C ASN A 233 -11.27 -16.96 -9.38
N GLY A 234 -12.32 -16.84 -8.58
CA GLY A 234 -12.30 -17.16 -7.14
C GLY A 234 -11.81 -16.02 -6.24
N TYR A 235 -11.29 -14.92 -6.81
CA TYR A 235 -10.89 -13.71 -6.09
C TYR A 235 -11.78 -12.53 -6.50
N TYR A 236 -11.65 -12.11 -7.76
CA TYR A 236 -12.39 -11.00 -8.37
C TYR A 236 -13.04 -11.49 -9.65
N ASN A 237 -14.12 -12.28 -9.54
CA ASN A 237 -14.91 -12.63 -10.71
C ASN A 237 -15.75 -11.42 -11.14
N SER A 238 -15.94 -11.19 -12.44
CA SER A 238 -16.98 -10.28 -12.93
C SER A 238 -18.34 -10.97 -12.81
N TRP A 239 -19.16 -10.57 -11.85
CA TRP A 239 -20.49 -11.11 -11.59
C TRP A 239 -21.60 -10.28 -12.24
N SER A 240 -21.45 -8.96 -12.25
CA SER A 240 -22.42 -8.02 -12.84
C SER A 240 -22.42 -8.05 -14.38
N GLY A 241 -21.27 -8.41 -14.98
CA GLY A 241 -20.98 -8.28 -16.40
C GLY A 241 -20.14 -7.04 -16.70
N PHE A 242 -20.19 -6.57 -17.94
CA PHE A 242 -19.34 -5.47 -18.46
C PHE A 242 -20.12 -4.24 -18.95
N TYR A 243 -21.47 -4.30 -18.96
CA TYR A 243 -22.29 -3.24 -19.55
C TYR A 243 -22.33 -1.99 -18.66
N ASP A 244 -22.24 -2.18 -17.35
CA ASP A 244 -22.09 -1.12 -16.39
C ASP A 244 -20.70 -0.48 -16.48
N GLU A 245 -19.60 -1.22 -16.65
CA GLU A 245 -18.28 -0.64 -16.89
C GLU A 245 -18.21 0.13 -18.21
N LEU A 246 -18.85 -0.37 -19.28
CA LEU A 246 -18.95 0.37 -20.55
C LEU A 246 -19.73 1.68 -20.36
N SER A 247 -20.76 1.69 -19.52
CA SER A 247 -21.49 2.92 -19.21
C SER A 247 -20.64 3.87 -18.38
N TRP A 248 -20.03 3.36 -17.33
CA TRP A 248 -19.15 4.09 -16.42
C TRP A 248 -18.00 4.76 -17.17
N ALA A 249 -17.27 4.00 -17.99
CA ALA A 249 -16.18 4.49 -18.81
C ALA A 249 -16.66 5.49 -19.87
N GLY A 250 -17.82 5.25 -20.48
CA GLY A 250 -18.41 6.17 -21.46
C GLY A 250 -18.73 7.53 -20.85
N VAL A 251 -19.25 7.59 -19.63
CA VAL A 251 -19.51 8.87 -18.95
C VAL A 251 -18.21 9.59 -18.59
N TRP A 252 -17.19 8.89 -18.10
CA TRP A 252 -15.89 9.50 -17.82
C TRP A 252 -15.19 10.02 -19.07
N LEU A 253 -15.25 9.27 -20.17
CA LEU A 253 -14.72 9.72 -21.45
C LEU A 253 -15.49 10.94 -21.99
N TYR A 254 -16.81 10.96 -21.83
CA TYR A 254 -17.60 12.16 -22.14
C TYR A 254 -17.13 13.36 -21.31
N LEU A 255 -17.00 13.21 -19.99
CA LEU A 255 -16.51 14.29 -19.11
C LEU A 255 -15.09 14.76 -19.48
N ALA A 256 -14.22 13.84 -19.94
CA ALA A 256 -12.85 14.16 -20.32
C ALA A 256 -12.71 14.82 -21.70
N THR A 257 -13.67 14.58 -22.61
CA THR A 257 -13.55 14.94 -24.05
C THR A 257 -14.60 15.92 -24.55
N ASN A 258 -15.74 16.01 -23.86
CA ASN A 258 -16.99 16.61 -24.36
C ASN A 258 -17.52 15.98 -25.66
N ASP A 259 -17.12 14.74 -25.99
CA ASP A 259 -17.62 14.02 -27.16
C ASP A 259 -18.89 13.23 -26.82
N ASN A 260 -20.02 13.68 -27.38
CA ASN A 260 -21.36 13.11 -27.17
C ASN A 260 -21.49 11.66 -27.67
N THR A 261 -20.56 11.15 -28.49
CA THR A 261 -20.54 9.74 -28.86
C THR A 261 -20.40 8.84 -27.63
N TYR A 262 -19.54 9.20 -26.67
CA TYR A 262 -19.36 8.42 -25.45
C TYR A 262 -20.60 8.48 -24.55
N LEU A 263 -21.22 9.66 -24.41
CA LEU A 263 -22.46 9.81 -23.64
C LEU A 263 -23.59 8.96 -24.26
N THR A 264 -23.76 9.01 -25.58
CA THR A 264 -24.77 8.22 -26.29
C THR A 264 -24.56 6.73 -26.08
N LYS A 265 -23.31 6.25 -26.18
CA LYS A 265 -22.98 4.84 -25.90
C LYS A 265 -23.29 4.47 -24.45
N ALA A 266 -22.89 5.30 -23.49
CA ALA A 266 -23.19 5.06 -22.07
C ALA A 266 -24.69 4.94 -21.79
N GLU A 267 -25.51 5.82 -22.39
CA GLU A 267 -26.97 5.73 -22.24
C GLU A 267 -27.55 4.45 -22.86
N ASN A 268 -27.01 3.99 -24.00
CA ASN A 268 -27.50 2.79 -24.69
C ASN A 268 -27.31 1.50 -23.87
N TYR A 269 -26.24 1.40 -23.09
CA TYR A 269 -25.93 0.19 -22.31
C TYR A 269 -26.79 0.04 -21.05
N VAL A 270 -27.50 1.09 -20.61
CA VAL A 270 -28.40 1.07 -19.45
C VAL A 270 -29.47 -0.03 -19.56
N ALA A 271 -29.92 -0.33 -20.78
CA ALA A 271 -30.88 -1.40 -21.02
C ALA A 271 -30.36 -2.78 -20.57
N SER A 272 -29.04 -2.99 -20.66
CA SER A 272 -28.34 -4.24 -20.38
C SER A 272 -27.75 -4.32 -18.97
N TRP A 273 -27.91 -3.30 -18.13
CA TRP A 273 -27.46 -3.33 -16.74
C TRP A 273 -28.12 -4.45 -15.92
N PRO A 274 -27.47 -4.89 -14.83
CA PRO A 274 -28.05 -5.83 -13.88
C PRO A 274 -29.48 -5.47 -13.48
N LYS A 275 -30.35 -6.48 -13.48
CA LYS A 275 -31.76 -6.35 -13.10
C LYS A 275 -32.02 -7.13 -11.83
N LEU A 276 -33.01 -6.70 -11.05
CA LEU A 276 -33.50 -7.54 -9.96
C LEU A 276 -33.95 -8.89 -10.51
N GLN A 277 -33.65 -9.96 -9.76
CA GLN A 277 -34.03 -11.31 -10.13
C GLN A 277 -35.54 -11.40 -10.42
N GLY A 278 -35.89 -11.88 -11.62
CA GLY A 278 -37.28 -12.00 -12.06
C GLY A 278 -37.98 -10.68 -12.42
N SER A 279 -37.24 -9.58 -12.60
CA SER A 279 -37.78 -8.25 -12.93
C SER A 279 -37.07 -7.63 -14.15
N THR A 280 -37.68 -6.59 -14.72
CA THR A 280 -37.05 -5.70 -15.72
C THR A 280 -36.44 -4.44 -15.11
N MET A 281 -36.63 -4.24 -13.80
CA MET A 281 -36.10 -3.09 -13.07
C MET A 281 -34.60 -3.25 -12.82
N VAL A 282 -33.84 -2.18 -13.05
CA VAL A 282 -32.40 -2.10 -12.70
C VAL A 282 -32.22 -2.43 -11.22
N ASP A 283 -31.19 -3.21 -10.90
CA ASP A 283 -30.92 -3.64 -9.52
C ASP A 283 -30.55 -2.45 -8.63
N TYR A 284 -31.46 -2.04 -7.75
CA TYR A 284 -31.20 -0.98 -6.78
C TYR A 284 -30.76 -1.51 -5.40
N LYS A 285 -30.71 -2.82 -5.19
CA LYS A 285 -30.50 -3.44 -3.87
C LYS A 285 -29.04 -3.67 -3.52
N TRP A 286 -28.13 -3.61 -4.50
CA TRP A 286 -26.70 -3.75 -4.26
C TRP A 286 -26.00 -2.41 -3.98
N ALA A 287 -24.69 -2.45 -3.75
CA ALA A 287 -23.84 -1.27 -3.60
C ALA A 287 -22.99 -1.03 -4.85
N HIS A 288 -22.59 0.22 -5.06
CA HIS A 288 -21.48 0.52 -5.96
C HIS A 288 -20.18 -0.12 -5.44
N CYS A 289 -19.47 -0.86 -6.29
CA CYS A 289 -18.23 -1.56 -5.93
C CYS A 289 -17.37 -1.86 -7.16
N TRP A 290 -16.27 -2.60 -6.96
CA TRP A 290 -15.35 -2.99 -8.03
C TRP A 290 -15.97 -3.90 -9.10
N ASP A 291 -17.05 -4.59 -8.74
CA ASP A 291 -17.77 -5.51 -9.63
C ASP A 291 -18.97 -4.84 -10.28
N ASP A 292 -19.67 -3.96 -9.58
CA ASP A 292 -20.87 -3.31 -10.09
C ASP A 292 -20.75 -1.79 -9.97
N VAL A 293 -20.57 -1.14 -11.12
CA VAL A 293 -20.40 0.30 -11.23
C VAL A 293 -21.65 1.05 -11.70
N HIS A 294 -22.78 0.36 -11.92
CA HIS A 294 -23.95 0.96 -12.55
C HIS A 294 -24.58 2.08 -11.72
N ASN A 295 -24.53 1.98 -10.39
CA ASN A 295 -25.03 3.02 -9.48
C ASN A 295 -24.23 4.33 -9.64
N GLY A 296 -22.90 4.24 -9.75
CA GLY A 296 -22.05 5.38 -10.05
C GLY A 296 -22.29 5.94 -11.44
N ALA A 297 -22.45 5.07 -12.45
CA ALA A 297 -22.78 5.47 -13.81
C ALA A 297 -24.14 6.19 -13.89
N ALA A 298 -25.17 5.68 -13.21
CA ALA A 298 -26.49 6.31 -13.13
C ALA A 298 -26.43 7.70 -12.48
N LEU A 299 -25.66 7.83 -11.38
CA LEU A 299 -25.45 9.10 -10.72
C LEU A 299 -24.81 10.12 -11.68
N LEU A 300 -23.71 9.77 -12.34
CA LEU A 300 -23.05 10.68 -13.28
C LEU A 300 -23.94 11.00 -14.48
N LEU A 301 -24.64 10.00 -15.05
CA LEU A 301 -25.63 10.21 -16.12
C LEU A 301 -26.73 11.18 -15.71
N ALA A 302 -27.26 11.05 -14.48
CA ALA A 302 -28.24 12.00 -13.95
C ALA A 302 -27.67 13.41 -13.91
N LYS A 303 -26.42 13.59 -13.45
CA LYS A 303 -25.75 14.90 -13.38
C LYS A 303 -25.51 15.53 -14.74
N VAL A 304 -25.05 14.77 -15.73
CA VAL A 304 -24.68 15.31 -17.05
C VAL A 304 -25.88 15.49 -17.98
N THR A 305 -26.95 14.70 -17.81
CA THR A 305 -28.14 14.77 -18.70
C THR A 305 -29.35 15.45 -18.08
N GLY A 306 -29.46 15.45 -16.75
CA GLY A 306 -30.66 15.89 -16.03
C GLY A 306 -31.90 14.99 -16.23
N LYS A 307 -31.78 13.84 -16.92
CA LYS A 307 -32.91 12.95 -17.24
C LYS A 307 -33.45 12.24 -16.01
N ASP A 308 -34.78 12.20 -15.88
CA ASP A 308 -35.44 11.62 -14.70
C ASP A 308 -35.25 10.11 -14.56
N THR A 309 -35.06 9.38 -15.65
CA THR A 309 -34.78 7.93 -15.60
C THR A 309 -33.54 7.62 -14.74
N TYR A 310 -32.46 8.39 -14.89
CA TYR A 310 -31.23 8.18 -14.13
C TYR A 310 -31.36 8.64 -12.69
N LYS A 311 -32.09 9.75 -12.45
CA LYS A 311 -32.44 10.18 -11.09
C LYS A 311 -33.23 9.10 -10.36
N GLN A 312 -34.22 8.49 -11.02
CA GLN A 312 -35.03 7.43 -10.43
C GLN A 312 -34.20 6.19 -10.11
N ILE A 313 -33.25 5.80 -10.96
CA ILE A 313 -32.35 4.65 -10.70
C ILE A 313 -31.51 4.91 -9.44
N ILE A 314 -30.77 6.03 -9.38
CA ILE A 314 -29.91 6.32 -8.22
C ILE A 314 -30.73 6.60 -6.95
N GLU A 315 -31.87 7.29 -7.05
CA GLU A 315 -32.75 7.52 -5.89
C GLU A 315 -33.38 6.21 -5.38
N ALA A 316 -33.74 5.27 -6.25
CA ALA A 316 -34.24 3.96 -5.81
C ALA A 316 -33.18 3.21 -4.97
N ASN A 317 -31.91 3.29 -5.38
CA ASN A 317 -30.80 2.73 -4.63
C ASN A 317 -30.61 3.46 -3.29
N LEU A 318 -30.43 4.79 -3.31
CA LEU A 318 -30.23 5.57 -2.09
C LEU A 318 -31.43 5.47 -1.13
N ASP A 319 -32.66 5.39 -1.63
CA ASP A 319 -33.85 5.16 -0.83
C ASP A 319 -33.81 3.77 -0.19
N TYR A 320 -33.48 2.70 -0.93
CA TYR A 320 -33.31 1.36 -0.37
C TYR A 320 -32.27 1.32 0.77
N TRP A 321 -31.17 2.04 0.59
CA TRP A 321 -30.10 2.17 1.59
C TRP A 321 -30.49 3.03 2.80
N THR A 322 -31.55 3.84 2.72
CA THR A 322 -31.96 4.78 3.77
C THR A 322 -33.35 4.52 4.33
N THR A 323 -34.40 4.99 3.66
CA THR A 323 -35.80 4.93 4.11
C THR A 323 -36.53 3.67 3.66
N GLY A 324 -35.97 2.94 2.72
CA GLY A 324 -36.59 1.86 1.96
C GLY A 324 -37.17 2.34 0.63
N TYR A 325 -37.23 1.43 -0.35
CA TYR A 325 -37.84 1.62 -1.66
C TYR A 325 -38.73 0.41 -1.99
N GLN A 326 -39.98 0.66 -2.39
CA GLN A 326 -40.98 -0.37 -2.70
C GLN A 326 -41.09 -1.48 -1.63
N GLY A 327 -41.16 -1.11 -0.35
CA GLY A 327 -41.28 -2.05 0.77
C GLY A 327 -40.01 -2.84 1.11
N ASN A 328 -38.90 -2.60 0.43
CA ASN A 328 -37.61 -3.21 0.69
C ASN A 328 -36.65 -2.16 1.29
N LYS A 329 -35.84 -2.56 2.27
CA LYS A 329 -34.82 -1.70 2.89
C LYS A 329 -33.60 -2.53 3.24
N ILE A 330 -32.41 -1.94 3.13
CA ILE A 330 -31.17 -2.58 3.57
C ILE A 330 -31.24 -2.95 5.05
N ARG A 331 -30.58 -4.03 5.44
CA ARG A 331 -30.46 -4.39 6.85
C ARG A 331 -29.62 -3.33 7.57
N TYR A 332 -30.06 -2.93 8.76
CA TYR A 332 -29.24 -2.15 9.69
C TYR A 332 -28.84 -3.01 10.87
N THR A 333 -27.59 -2.88 11.32
CA THR A 333 -27.13 -3.46 12.58
C THR A 333 -27.75 -2.71 13.77
N PRO A 334 -27.77 -3.30 14.98
CA PRO A 334 -28.25 -2.60 16.19
C PRO A 334 -27.62 -1.22 16.43
N LYS A 335 -26.34 -1.00 16.07
CA LYS A 335 -25.65 0.29 16.20
C LYS A 335 -25.70 1.17 14.94
N GLY A 336 -26.45 0.79 13.90
CA GLY A 336 -26.79 1.68 12.79
C GLY A 336 -25.89 1.59 11.54
N LEU A 337 -25.09 0.52 11.38
CA LEU A 337 -24.41 0.24 10.12
C LEU A 337 -25.41 -0.34 9.11
N ALA A 338 -25.46 0.23 7.90
CA ALA A 338 -26.13 -0.39 6.77
C ALA A 338 -25.31 -1.60 6.29
N TYR A 339 -25.81 -2.79 6.59
CA TYR A 339 -25.10 -4.06 6.40
C TYR A 339 -25.62 -4.78 5.17
N LEU A 340 -24.79 -4.83 4.13
CA LEU A 340 -25.10 -5.53 2.88
C LEU A 340 -24.65 -6.99 2.89
N ASP A 341 -23.39 -7.21 3.21
CA ASP A 341 -22.73 -8.51 3.14
C ASP A 341 -21.70 -8.64 4.26
N GLN A 342 -21.28 -9.87 4.56
CA GLN A 342 -20.22 -10.14 5.54
C GLN A 342 -18.84 -9.69 5.07
N TRP A 343 -18.59 -9.72 3.76
CA TRP A 343 -17.31 -9.30 3.19
C TRP A 343 -17.32 -7.79 2.99
N GLY A 344 -16.47 -7.06 3.73
CA GLY A 344 -16.33 -5.61 3.54
C GLY A 344 -17.62 -4.83 3.80
N SER A 345 -18.32 -5.13 4.89
CA SER A 345 -19.55 -4.42 5.28
C SER A 345 -19.33 -2.90 5.35
N LEU A 346 -18.20 -2.46 5.90
CA LEU A 346 -17.83 -1.04 5.97
C LEU A 346 -17.45 -0.46 4.60
N ARG A 347 -16.82 -1.25 3.72
CA ARG A 347 -16.53 -0.83 2.34
C ARG A 347 -17.82 -0.47 1.61
N TYR A 348 -18.86 -1.31 1.71
CA TYR A 348 -20.13 -1.03 1.04
C TYR A 348 -20.83 0.20 1.64
N ALA A 349 -20.93 0.27 2.97
CA ALA A 349 -21.58 1.39 3.64
C ALA A 349 -20.89 2.74 3.36
N THR A 350 -19.55 2.77 3.38
CA THR A 350 -18.80 4.02 3.15
C THR A 350 -18.75 4.42 1.67
N THR A 351 -18.76 3.47 0.73
CA THR A 351 -18.95 3.79 -0.69
C THR A 351 -20.34 4.34 -0.97
N GLN A 352 -21.39 3.77 -0.39
CA GLN A 352 -22.75 4.28 -0.53
C GLN A 352 -22.91 5.66 0.14
N ALA A 353 -22.19 5.92 1.23
CA ALA A 353 -22.10 7.25 1.82
C ALA A 353 -21.50 8.28 0.84
N PHE A 354 -20.45 7.91 0.11
CA PHE A 354 -19.87 8.79 -0.91
C PHE A 354 -20.88 9.10 -2.03
N LEU A 355 -21.55 8.09 -2.60
CA LEU A 355 -22.60 8.32 -3.62
C LEU A 355 -23.73 9.21 -3.08
N ALA A 356 -24.19 8.97 -1.86
CA ALA A 356 -25.22 9.77 -1.21
C ALA A 356 -24.80 11.23 -1.01
N PHE A 357 -23.54 11.48 -0.65
CA PHE A 357 -22.99 12.84 -0.59
C PHE A 357 -23.00 13.51 -1.97
N VAL A 358 -22.43 12.86 -2.99
CA VAL A 358 -22.34 13.45 -4.34
C VAL A 358 -23.74 13.75 -4.89
N TYR A 359 -24.69 12.83 -4.73
CA TYR A 359 -26.05 13.03 -5.21
C TYR A 359 -26.77 14.13 -4.43
N SER A 360 -26.71 14.14 -3.10
CA SER A 360 -27.38 15.14 -2.26
C SER A 360 -26.82 16.56 -2.42
N ASP A 361 -25.56 16.70 -2.82
CA ASP A 361 -24.97 18.00 -3.12
C ASP A 361 -25.34 18.53 -4.50
N TRP A 362 -25.68 17.66 -5.45
CA TRP A 362 -26.14 18.07 -6.77
C TRP A 362 -27.51 18.76 -6.71
N SER A 363 -27.67 19.83 -7.48
CA SER A 363 -28.91 20.63 -7.53
C SER A 363 -30.11 19.88 -8.08
N GLY A 364 -29.90 18.76 -8.77
CA GLY A 364 -30.98 17.91 -9.29
C GLY A 364 -31.53 16.89 -8.28
N CYS A 365 -30.92 16.73 -7.10
CA CYS A 365 -31.49 15.96 -6.01
C CYS A 365 -32.62 16.74 -5.34
N SER A 366 -33.77 16.09 -5.12
CA SER A 366 -34.92 16.74 -4.50
C SER A 366 -34.60 17.20 -3.06
N SER A 367 -35.09 18.39 -2.69
CA SER A 367 -34.90 18.95 -1.34
C SER A 367 -35.46 18.05 -0.24
N ALA A 368 -36.48 17.25 -0.54
CA ALA A 368 -37.09 16.30 0.38
C ALA A 368 -36.17 15.11 0.73
N LYS A 369 -35.27 14.70 -0.18
CA LYS A 369 -34.37 13.55 0.02
C LYS A 369 -32.94 13.94 0.38
N LYS A 370 -32.53 15.16 0.01
CA LYS A 370 -31.19 15.71 0.24
C LYS A 370 -30.69 15.49 1.68
N GLU A 371 -31.51 15.87 2.66
CA GLU A 371 -31.12 15.77 4.08
C GLU A 371 -31.04 14.32 4.57
N THR A 372 -31.95 13.46 4.10
CA THR A 372 -31.93 12.01 4.39
C THR A 372 -30.63 11.36 3.91
N TYR A 373 -30.26 11.62 2.65
CA TYR A 373 -29.06 11.04 2.05
C TYR A 373 -27.78 11.56 2.71
N ARG A 374 -27.74 12.86 3.03
CA ARG A 374 -26.63 13.45 3.78
C ARG A 374 -26.49 12.84 5.17
N ASN A 375 -27.58 12.71 5.92
CA ASN A 375 -27.54 12.16 7.27
C ASN A 375 -27.17 10.68 7.30
N PHE A 376 -27.65 9.92 6.33
CA PHE A 376 -27.16 8.56 6.09
C PHE A 376 -25.65 8.55 5.89
N ALA A 377 -25.14 9.33 4.94
CA ALA A 377 -23.71 9.34 4.62
C ALA A 377 -22.85 9.72 5.84
N VAL A 378 -23.26 10.74 6.60
CA VAL A 378 -22.62 11.13 7.88
C VAL A 378 -22.58 9.96 8.85
N SER A 379 -23.74 9.32 9.09
CA SER A 379 -23.84 8.20 10.05
C SER A 379 -22.92 7.02 9.72
N GLN A 380 -22.76 6.69 8.43
CA GLN A 380 -21.97 5.53 8.02
C GLN A 380 -20.46 5.83 8.14
N VAL A 381 -20.03 7.05 7.82
CA VAL A 381 -18.65 7.47 8.06
C VAL A 381 -18.36 7.53 9.56
N ASP A 382 -19.25 8.11 10.36
CA ASP A 382 -19.11 8.18 11.81
C ASP A 382 -19.07 6.78 12.44
N TYR A 383 -19.82 5.81 11.91
CA TYR A 383 -19.72 4.41 12.31
C TYR A 383 -18.30 3.85 12.11
N ALA A 384 -17.72 4.05 10.92
CA ALA A 384 -16.37 3.60 10.60
C ALA A 384 -15.31 4.27 11.49
N LEU A 385 -15.50 5.55 11.83
CA LEU A 385 -14.55 6.34 12.63
C LEU A 385 -14.70 6.14 14.14
N GLY A 386 -15.88 5.75 14.61
CA GLY A 386 -16.04 5.12 15.91
C GLY A 386 -17.24 5.53 16.76
N SER A 387 -18.38 5.87 16.14
CA SER A 387 -19.64 6.13 16.86
C SER A 387 -20.11 4.94 17.72
N THR A 388 -19.58 3.74 17.46
CA THR A 388 -19.84 2.52 18.23
C THR A 388 -19.02 2.41 19.53
N GLY A 389 -18.12 3.37 19.79
CA GLY A 389 -17.16 3.39 20.91
C GLY A 389 -15.73 3.01 20.52
N ARG A 390 -15.48 2.62 19.26
CA ARG A 390 -14.16 2.25 18.73
C ARG A 390 -14.07 2.50 17.23
N SER A 391 -12.88 2.84 16.75
CA SER A 391 -12.56 3.03 15.33
C SER A 391 -12.40 1.68 14.60
N PHE A 392 -12.75 1.66 13.32
CA PHE A 392 -12.45 0.58 12.38
C PHE A 392 -11.37 0.97 11.34
N VAL A 393 -10.68 2.08 11.57
CA VAL A 393 -9.59 2.58 10.73
C VAL A 393 -8.27 2.38 11.46
N VAL A 394 -7.37 1.58 10.89
CA VAL A 394 -6.07 1.25 11.49
C VAL A 394 -5.29 2.53 11.81
N GLY A 395 -4.81 2.63 13.05
CA GLY A 395 -4.01 3.76 13.53
C GLY A 395 -4.77 5.09 13.66
N PHE A 396 -6.11 5.10 13.66
CA PHE A 396 -6.93 6.31 13.85
C PHE A 396 -7.93 6.16 15.01
N GLY A 397 -8.13 7.23 15.78
CA GLY A 397 -9.20 7.31 16.78
C GLY A 397 -9.05 6.35 17.97
N THR A 398 -10.17 6.04 18.62
CA THR A 398 -10.21 5.24 19.86
C THR A 398 -10.20 3.74 19.55
N ASN A 399 -9.29 2.98 20.18
CA ASN A 399 -9.21 1.51 20.06
C ASN A 399 -9.29 0.98 18.60
N PRO A 400 -8.43 1.48 17.68
CA PRO A 400 -8.40 1.01 16.29
C PRO A 400 -7.94 -0.44 16.17
N PRO A 401 -8.21 -1.12 15.03
CA PRO A 401 -7.66 -2.42 14.72
C PRO A 401 -6.12 -2.42 14.75
N LYS A 402 -5.53 -3.48 15.29
CA LYS A 402 -4.08 -3.70 15.41
C LYS A 402 -3.61 -4.96 14.69
N ARG A 403 -4.53 -5.82 14.26
CA ARG A 403 -4.22 -7.11 13.62
C ARG A 403 -4.93 -7.25 12.26
N PRO A 404 -4.86 -6.24 11.35
CA PRO A 404 -5.44 -6.42 10.02
C PRO A 404 -4.82 -7.64 9.32
N HIS A 405 -5.56 -8.31 8.45
CA HIS A 405 -5.04 -9.41 7.64
C HIS A 405 -4.12 -8.81 6.56
N HIS A 406 -2.86 -8.53 6.88
CA HIS A 406 -1.94 -7.89 5.94
C HIS A 406 -0.50 -8.38 6.11
N ARG A 407 0.04 -9.01 5.06
CA ARG A 407 1.37 -9.64 5.05
C ARG A 407 2.52 -8.69 5.40
N THR A 408 2.65 -7.59 4.67
CA THR A 408 3.79 -6.66 4.87
C THR A 408 3.68 -5.87 6.16
N ALA A 409 2.49 -5.41 6.57
CA ALA A 409 2.30 -4.74 7.86
C ALA A 409 2.53 -5.68 9.07
N HIS A 410 2.12 -6.95 8.96
CA HIS A 410 2.48 -7.97 9.93
C HIS A 410 4.00 -8.19 9.95
N SER A 411 4.59 -8.29 8.75
CA SER A 411 6.02 -8.42 8.52
C SER A 411 6.60 -9.66 9.19
N SER A 412 5.98 -10.81 8.93
CA SER A 412 6.48 -12.10 9.42
C SER A 412 7.83 -12.41 8.77
N TRP A 413 8.84 -12.77 9.58
CA TRP A 413 10.08 -13.33 9.07
C TRP A 413 10.04 -14.86 8.92
N ALA A 414 8.99 -15.49 9.47
CA ALA A 414 8.93 -16.91 9.76
C ALA A 414 7.98 -17.70 8.85
N ASP A 415 7.36 -17.05 7.86
CA ASP A 415 6.25 -17.59 7.06
C ASP A 415 5.08 -18.08 7.94
N SER A 416 4.61 -17.21 8.85
CA SER A 416 3.56 -17.55 9.80
C SER A 416 2.77 -16.32 10.26
N MET A 417 1.44 -16.39 10.24
CA MET A 417 0.55 -15.38 10.84
C MET A 417 0.68 -15.26 12.37
N ASN A 418 1.28 -16.27 13.02
CA ASN A 418 1.45 -16.31 14.47
C ASN A 418 2.79 -15.73 14.92
N THR A 419 3.71 -15.44 13.99
CA THR A 419 5.06 -14.97 14.31
C THR A 419 5.40 -13.70 13.53
N PRO A 420 5.55 -12.54 14.20
CA PRO A 420 5.32 -12.31 15.63
C PRO A 420 3.83 -12.32 16.03
N PRO A 421 3.50 -12.40 17.34
CA PRO A 421 2.10 -12.33 17.80
C PRO A 421 1.49 -10.91 17.74
N TYR A 422 2.19 -9.96 17.12
CA TYR A 422 1.79 -8.56 16.94
C TYR A 422 2.14 -8.10 15.51
N HIS A 423 1.51 -7.04 15.02
CA HIS A 423 1.94 -6.41 13.77
C HIS A 423 3.17 -5.54 14.03
N ARG A 424 4.20 -5.64 13.19
CA ARG A 424 5.41 -4.81 13.34
C ARG A 424 5.21 -3.38 12.86
N HIS A 425 4.27 -3.17 11.93
CA HIS A 425 4.00 -1.86 11.35
C HIS A 425 2.54 -1.45 11.54
N THR A 426 2.33 -0.14 11.63
CA THR A 426 0.98 0.43 11.63
C THR A 426 0.57 0.78 10.21
N LEU A 427 -0.41 0.04 9.68
CA LEU A 427 -0.99 0.27 8.35
C LEU A 427 -1.99 1.45 8.39
N TYR A 428 -1.50 2.66 8.67
CA TYR A 428 -2.33 3.83 8.89
C TYR A 428 -3.37 4.03 7.80
N GLY A 429 -4.62 4.23 8.23
CA GLY A 429 -5.73 4.59 7.35
C GLY A 429 -6.46 3.44 6.69
N ALA A 430 -5.96 2.21 6.79
CA ALA A 430 -6.66 1.05 6.25
C ALA A 430 -8.02 0.88 6.96
N LEU A 431 -9.09 0.84 6.18
CA LEU A 431 -10.43 0.50 6.64
C LEU A 431 -10.56 -1.02 6.63
N VAL A 432 -10.78 -1.63 7.79
CA VAL A 432 -11.02 -3.08 7.87
C VAL A 432 -12.39 -3.44 7.31
N GLY A 433 -12.60 -4.71 6.96
CA GLY A 433 -13.88 -5.19 6.41
C GLY A 433 -15.09 -4.84 7.27
N GLY A 434 -14.93 -4.88 8.59
CA GLY A 434 -15.91 -4.38 9.54
C GLY A 434 -16.63 -5.48 10.31
N PRO A 435 -17.62 -5.11 11.12
CA PRO A 435 -18.32 -6.04 11.98
C PRO A 435 -19.29 -6.93 11.19
N GLY A 436 -19.73 -7.99 11.86
CA GLY A 436 -20.88 -8.78 11.45
C GLY A 436 -22.19 -8.02 11.60
N SER A 437 -23.28 -8.69 11.18
CA SER A 437 -24.62 -8.12 11.08
C SER A 437 -25.29 -7.72 12.41
N ASP A 438 -24.61 -7.96 13.52
CA ASP A 438 -24.97 -7.71 14.92
C ASP A 438 -23.95 -6.80 15.64
N ASP A 439 -23.08 -6.11 14.88
CA ASP A 439 -21.98 -5.28 15.38
C ASP A 439 -20.83 -6.06 16.06
N SER A 440 -20.83 -7.39 15.99
CA SER A 440 -19.71 -8.21 16.49
C SER A 440 -18.46 -8.04 15.63
N TYR A 441 -17.31 -7.85 16.27
CA TYR A 441 -16.04 -7.66 15.58
C TYR A 441 -14.90 -8.19 16.43
N GLN A 442 -13.99 -8.94 15.81
CA GLN A 442 -12.79 -9.49 16.43
C GLN A 442 -11.54 -8.99 15.70
N ASP A 443 -10.62 -8.38 16.44
CA ASP A 443 -9.32 -7.93 15.91
C ASP A 443 -8.33 -9.11 15.90
N ASP A 444 -8.46 -9.98 14.90
CA ASP A 444 -7.62 -11.17 14.70
C ASP A 444 -7.08 -11.18 13.26
N ILE A 445 -5.77 -11.43 13.12
CA ILE A 445 -5.08 -11.52 11.83
C ILE A 445 -5.64 -12.64 10.95
N SER A 446 -6.17 -13.71 11.54
CA SER A 446 -6.72 -14.84 10.78
C SER A 446 -8.19 -14.63 10.39
N ASN A 447 -8.84 -13.59 10.90
CA ASN A 447 -10.23 -13.26 10.58
C ASN A 447 -10.28 -12.34 9.37
N TYR A 448 -10.02 -12.90 8.19
CA TYR A 448 -10.06 -12.19 6.90
C TYR A 448 -11.50 -11.74 6.50
N VAL A 449 -12.53 -12.04 7.29
CA VAL A 449 -13.87 -11.44 7.09
C VAL A 449 -13.91 -10.05 7.74
N ASN A 450 -13.58 -9.97 9.03
CA ASN A 450 -13.64 -8.71 9.77
C ASN A 450 -12.43 -7.81 9.53
N ASN A 451 -11.26 -8.40 9.32
CA ASN A 451 -9.96 -7.75 9.39
C ASN A 451 -9.20 -7.66 8.07
N GLU A 452 -9.77 -8.13 6.95
CA GLU A 452 -9.20 -7.81 5.64
C GLU A 452 -9.20 -6.30 5.40
N VAL A 453 -8.21 -5.85 4.65
CA VAL A 453 -8.05 -4.48 4.19
C VAL A 453 -7.74 -4.54 2.69
N ALA A 454 -8.32 -3.65 1.89
CA ALA A 454 -8.11 -3.67 0.45
C ALA A 454 -8.17 -2.28 -0.17
N CYS A 455 -7.58 -2.15 -1.37
CA CYS A 455 -7.61 -0.91 -2.14
C CYS A 455 -9.03 -0.37 -2.33
N ASP A 456 -9.97 -1.26 -2.67
CA ASP A 456 -11.37 -0.90 -2.93
C ASP A 456 -12.13 -0.54 -1.64
N TYR A 457 -11.69 -1.07 -0.47
CA TYR A 457 -12.30 -0.76 0.82
C TYR A 457 -12.14 0.71 1.18
N ASN A 458 -10.97 1.27 0.87
CA ASN A 458 -10.67 2.67 1.12
C ASN A 458 -11.20 3.63 0.03
N ALA A 459 -11.60 3.12 -1.15
CA ALA A 459 -11.83 3.94 -2.33
C ALA A 459 -12.99 4.93 -2.17
N GLY A 460 -14.21 4.41 -1.97
CA GLY A 460 -15.37 5.26 -1.67
C GLY A 460 -15.25 5.97 -0.32
N PHE A 461 -14.57 5.35 0.64
CA PHE A 461 -14.32 5.93 1.96
C PHE A 461 -13.52 7.24 1.90
N VAL A 462 -12.48 7.32 1.06
CA VAL A 462 -11.72 8.56 0.84
C VAL A 462 -12.62 9.68 0.28
N GLY A 463 -13.49 9.35 -0.67
CA GLY A 463 -14.46 10.32 -1.20
C GLY A 463 -15.45 10.82 -0.14
N ALA A 464 -15.95 9.92 0.70
CA ALA A 464 -16.83 10.28 1.81
C ALA A 464 -16.11 11.13 2.87
N LEU A 465 -14.86 10.80 3.21
CA LEU A 465 -14.03 11.57 4.15
C LEU A 465 -13.71 12.98 3.64
N ALA A 466 -13.42 13.13 2.35
CA ALA A 466 -13.20 14.44 1.74
C ALA A 466 -14.43 15.33 1.93
N ARG A 467 -15.64 14.77 1.73
CA ARG A 467 -16.87 15.51 1.97
C ARG A 467 -17.10 15.81 3.45
N MET A 468 -16.86 14.85 4.33
CA MET A 468 -16.97 15.04 5.78
C MET A 468 -16.04 16.15 6.29
N TYR A 469 -14.79 16.18 5.81
CA TYR A 469 -13.86 17.27 6.09
C TYR A 469 -14.37 18.61 5.57
N GLN A 470 -14.95 18.68 4.37
CA GLN A 470 -15.51 19.92 3.84
C GLN A 470 -16.70 20.44 4.66
N LEU A 471 -17.52 19.55 5.24
CA LEU A 471 -18.68 19.89 6.06
C LEU A 471 -18.29 20.28 7.49
N TYR A 472 -17.32 19.59 8.09
CA TYR A 472 -17.10 19.60 9.54
C TYR A 472 -15.65 19.86 9.97
N GLY A 473 -14.71 19.96 9.03
CA GLY A 473 -13.30 20.20 9.29
C GLY A 473 -12.59 19.04 9.99
N GLY A 474 -11.70 19.38 10.92
CA GLY A 474 -10.75 18.48 11.57
C GLY A 474 -9.38 18.60 10.91
N ASP A 475 -8.38 19.07 11.66
CA ASP A 475 -7.06 19.36 11.11
C ASP A 475 -6.25 18.07 10.90
N PRO A 476 -5.72 17.82 9.70
CA PRO A 476 -4.73 16.76 9.48
C PRO A 476 -3.49 16.97 10.35
N ILE A 477 -2.76 15.89 10.63
CA ILE A 477 -1.50 15.99 11.38
C ILE A 477 -0.45 16.66 10.48
N PRO A 478 0.14 17.81 10.88
CA PRO A 478 1.14 18.48 10.06
C PRO A 478 2.35 17.58 9.81
N ASN A 479 2.80 17.48 8.55
CA ASN A 479 3.97 16.69 8.14
C ASN A 479 3.93 15.23 8.61
N PHE A 480 2.74 14.62 8.68
CA PHE A 480 2.59 13.23 9.09
C PHE A 480 3.40 12.28 8.19
N LYS A 481 4.20 11.42 8.83
CA LYS A 481 4.99 10.35 8.21
C LYS A 481 4.87 9.08 9.05
N ALA A 482 5.08 7.92 8.45
CA ALA A 482 5.16 6.63 9.12
C ALA A 482 6.62 6.16 9.20
N ILE A 483 7.47 7.00 9.81
CA ILE A 483 8.86 6.65 10.12
C ILE A 483 8.87 5.99 11.49
N GLU A 484 8.87 4.66 11.50
CA GLU A 484 8.78 3.87 12.70
C GLU A 484 10.18 3.58 13.27
N THR A 485 10.28 3.50 14.60
CA THR A 485 11.48 2.96 15.23
C THR A 485 11.42 1.44 15.16
N PRO A 486 12.45 0.75 14.63
CA PRO A 486 12.48 -0.71 14.64
C PRO A 486 12.25 -1.28 16.04
N THR A 487 11.28 -2.18 16.17
CA THR A 487 10.87 -2.76 17.47
C THR A 487 11.57 -4.06 17.79
N ASN A 488 12.38 -4.59 16.87
CA ASN A 488 13.24 -5.76 17.06
C ASN A 488 14.60 -5.54 16.38
N ASP A 489 15.63 -6.22 16.86
CA ASP A 489 16.90 -6.28 16.14
C ASP A 489 16.68 -7.00 14.81
N GLU A 490 17.08 -6.37 13.71
CA GLU A 490 16.87 -6.91 12.37
C GLU A 490 17.89 -7.98 12.00
N PHE A 491 19.13 -7.82 12.45
CA PHE A 491 20.20 -8.79 12.25
C PHE A 491 20.85 -9.08 13.58
N PHE A 492 21.16 -10.35 13.86
CA PHE A 492 21.88 -10.73 15.06
C PHE A 492 22.44 -12.14 14.97
N VAL A 493 23.31 -12.48 15.91
CA VAL A 493 23.83 -13.84 16.13
C VAL A 493 23.35 -14.36 17.47
N GLU A 494 22.88 -15.59 17.47
CA GLU A 494 22.70 -16.39 18.68
C GLU A 494 23.81 -17.44 18.72
N ALA A 495 24.35 -17.74 19.90
CA ALA A 495 25.38 -18.76 20.04
C ALA A 495 25.32 -19.49 21.37
N GLY A 496 25.96 -20.66 21.42
CA GLY A 496 26.12 -21.48 22.61
C GLY A 496 27.19 -22.55 22.40
N ILE A 497 27.51 -23.25 23.49
CA ILE A 497 28.49 -24.33 23.52
C ILE A 497 27.81 -25.61 23.04
N ASN A 498 28.23 -26.12 21.88
CA ASN A 498 27.76 -27.39 21.35
C ASN A 498 28.49 -28.57 22.01
N ALA A 499 29.81 -28.45 22.14
CA ALA A 499 30.67 -29.39 22.84
C ALA A 499 31.92 -28.67 23.37
N SER A 500 32.56 -29.24 24.39
CA SER A 500 33.86 -28.77 24.86
C SER A 500 34.68 -29.95 25.37
N GLY A 501 36.00 -29.80 25.36
CA GLY A 501 36.94 -30.77 25.90
C GLY A 501 38.19 -30.05 26.39
N THR A 502 39.18 -30.81 26.87
CA THR A 502 40.41 -30.24 27.46
C THR A 502 41.18 -29.34 26.50
N ASN A 503 41.16 -29.65 25.19
CA ASN A 503 41.91 -28.92 24.17
C ASN A 503 41.03 -28.27 23.10
N PHE A 504 39.70 -28.22 23.28
CA PHE A 504 38.81 -27.65 22.25
C PHE A 504 37.53 -27.05 22.82
N ILE A 505 36.96 -26.13 22.05
CA ILE A 505 35.58 -25.69 22.17
C ILE A 505 34.88 -25.80 20.81
N GLU A 506 33.62 -26.21 20.84
CA GLU A 506 32.75 -26.22 19.68
C GLU A 506 31.54 -25.31 19.92
N ILE A 507 31.38 -24.34 19.03
CA ILE A 507 30.34 -23.32 19.08
C ILE A 507 29.24 -23.70 18.10
N LYS A 508 28.00 -23.68 18.57
CA LYS A 508 26.81 -23.61 17.73
C LYS A 508 26.41 -22.16 17.61
N ALA A 509 26.39 -21.62 16.39
CA ALA A 509 25.96 -20.26 16.12
C ALA A 509 24.82 -20.24 15.09
N VAL A 510 23.88 -19.31 15.27
CA VAL A 510 22.74 -19.08 14.38
C VAL A 510 22.72 -17.61 14.00
N VAL A 511 22.92 -17.31 12.72
CA VAL A 511 22.71 -15.97 12.18
C VAL A 511 21.23 -15.78 11.86
N ASN A 512 20.68 -14.62 12.22
CA ASN A 512 19.27 -14.27 12.04
C ASN A 512 19.12 -13.00 11.19
N ASN A 513 18.17 -13.02 10.24
CA ASN A 513 17.66 -11.87 9.50
C ASN A 513 16.14 -11.74 9.76
N GLN A 514 15.77 -10.90 10.71
CA GLN A 514 14.40 -10.50 11.01
C GLN A 514 14.16 -9.05 10.58
N SER A 515 14.73 -8.63 9.45
CA SER A 515 14.55 -7.26 8.93
C SER A 515 13.08 -6.94 8.64
N GLY A 516 12.71 -5.68 8.82
CA GLY A 516 11.36 -5.15 8.66
C GLY A 516 11.30 -3.65 8.33
N TRP A 517 12.42 -2.92 8.39
CA TRP A 517 12.46 -1.48 8.12
C TRP A 517 13.48 -1.05 7.03
N PRO A 518 13.25 -1.40 5.75
CA PRO A 518 12.29 -2.39 5.27
C PRO A 518 12.84 -3.82 5.41
N ALA A 519 11.98 -4.82 5.21
CA ALA A 519 12.42 -6.19 5.02
C ALA A 519 13.38 -6.29 3.83
N ARG A 520 14.46 -7.06 3.99
CA ARG A 520 15.50 -7.17 2.97
C ARG A 520 16.21 -8.52 2.99
N ALA A 521 16.47 -9.03 1.81
CA ALA A 521 17.30 -10.20 1.61
C ALA A 521 18.78 -9.81 1.55
N THR A 522 19.66 -10.70 1.99
CA THR A 522 21.11 -10.53 1.84
C THR A 522 21.77 -11.88 1.55
N THR A 523 22.89 -11.84 0.84
CA THR A 523 23.78 -12.96 0.57
C THR A 523 25.19 -12.70 1.09
N SER A 524 25.40 -11.70 1.94
CA SER A 524 26.74 -11.21 2.32
C SER A 524 26.98 -11.18 3.82
N LEU A 525 26.19 -11.92 4.60
CA LEU A 525 26.36 -11.99 6.04
C LEU A 525 27.63 -12.74 6.43
N LYS A 526 28.42 -12.18 7.34
CA LYS A 526 29.58 -12.86 7.95
C LYS A 526 29.73 -12.41 9.40
N PHE A 527 30.18 -13.28 10.29
CA PHE A 527 30.46 -12.91 11.69
C PHE A 527 31.87 -13.32 12.11
N ARG A 528 32.35 -12.69 13.18
CA ARG A 528 33.66 -12.99 13.78
C ARG A 528 33.50 -13.50 15.20
N TYR A 529 34.14 -14.63 15.50
CA TYR A 529 34.25 -15.16 16.87
C TYR A 529 35.68 -14.91 17.37
N PHE A 530 35.82 -14.06 18.39
CA PHE A 530 37.10 -13.62 18.93
C PHE A 530 37.57 -14.47 20.09
N VAL A 531 38.85 -14.85 20.05
CA VAL A 531 39.54 -15.68 21.04
C VAL A 531 40.83 -15.01 21.50
N ASP A 532 41.22 -15.23 22.75
CA ASP A 532 42.54 -14.88 23.28
C ASP A 532 43.39 -16.16 23.28
N LEU A 533 44.48 -16.16 22.51
CA LEU A 533 45.34 -17.34 22.35
C LEU A 533 46.60 -17.30 23.22
N SER A 534 46.62 -16.50 24.28
CA SER A 534 47.79 -16.32 25.16
C SER A 534 48.25 -17.64 25.80
N GLU A 535 47.34 -18.54 26.15
CA GLU A 535 47.65 -19.87 26.70
C GLU A 535 48.27 -20.79 25.65
N ILE A 536 47.84 -20.70 24.39
CA ILE A 536 48.41 -21.46 23.27
C ILE A 536 49.84 -20.98 22.97
N ILE A 537 50.02 -19.65 22.92
CA ILE A 537 51.32 -19.02 22.65
C ILE A 537 52.30 -19.30 23.79
N LYS A 538 51.85 -19.22 25.05
CA LYS A 538 52.66 -19.57 26.23
C LYS A 538 53.08 -21.04 26.23
N ALA A 539 52.26 -21.94 25.67
CA ALA A 539 52.59 -23.34 25.50
C ALA A 539 53.57 -23.62 24.34
N GLY A 540 54.04 -22.57 23.63
CA GLY A 540 55.03 -22.68 22.56
C GLY A 540 54.44 -22.97 21.17
N TYR A 541 53.12 -22.85 21.03
CA TYR A 541 52.42 -23.06 19.77
C TYR A 541 52.02 -21.73 19.12
N SER A 542 51.70 -21.77 17.83
CA SER A 542 51.18 -20.59 17.13
C SER A 542 49.76 -20.81 16.63
N ALA A 543 49.06 -19.72 16.29
CA ALA A 543 47.65 -19.75 15.91
C ALA A 543 47.35 -20.66 14.70
N ASN A 544 48.31 -20.87 13.79
CA ASN A 544 48.13 -21.76 12.63
C ASN A 544 48.09 -23.26 12.99
N GLN A 545 48.39 -23.62 14.24
CA GLN A 545 48.31 -25.00 14.74
C GLN A 545 46.96 -25.29 15.39
N ILE A 546 46.06 -24.30 15.45
CA ILE A 546 44.66 -24.51 15.82
C ILE A 546 43.93 -25.11 14.62
N THR A 547 43.25 -26.23 14.86
CA THR A 547 42.44 -26.87 13.82
C THR A 547 41.00 -26.37 13.89
N LEU A 548 40.44 -26.06 12.72
CA LEU A 548 39.04 -25.69 12.55
C LEU A 548 38.29 -26.81 11.84
N THR A 549 37.22 -27.31 12.45
CA THR A 549 36.34 -28.31 11.84
C THR A 549 34.88 -27.89 11.97
N THR A 550 34.04 -28.35 11.04
CA THR A 550 32.60 -28.08 11.04
C THR A 550 31.81 -29.37 10.88
N ALA A 551 31.04 -29.75 11.91
CA ALA A 551 30.22 -30.97 11.86
C ALA A 551 28.84 -30.73 11.22
N TYR A 552 28.30 -29.51 11.35
CA TYR A 552 27.03 -29.09 10.76
C TYR A 552 27.14 -27.64 10.27
N ASN A 553 26.66 -27.36 9.06
CA ASN A 553 26.85 -26.07 8.44
C ASN A 553 25.81 -25.82 7.33
N GLN A 554 25.05 -24.74 7.43
CA GLN A 554 24.03 -24.34 6.46
C GLN A 554 24.52 -23.24 5.51
N GLY A 555 25.67 -23.45 4.85
CA GLY A 555 26.14 -22.58 3.76
C GLY A 555 27.16 -21.50 4.17
N ALA A 556 27.81 -21.65 5.32
CA ALA A 556 28.93 -20.82 5.73
C ALA A 556 30.28 -21.41 5.28
N LYS A 557 31.28 -20.56 5.10
CA LYS A 557 32.70 -20.93 5.07
C LYS A 557 33.36 -20.50 6.38
N VAL A 558 33.98 -21.45 7.09
CA VAL A 558 34.70 -21.18 8.34
C VAL A 558 36.20 -21.15 8.06
N SER A 559 36.89 -20.12 8.55
CA SER A 559 38.32 -19.91 8.29
C SER A 559 39.03 -19.10 9.38
N GLY A 560 40.35 -19.17 9.41
CA GLY A 560 41.21 -18.55 10.43
C GLY A 560 41.96 -19.60 11.27
N PRO A 561 42.31 -19.28 12.53
CA PRO A 561 42.14 -17.98 13.18
C PRO A 561 43.02 -16.88 12.55
N TYR A 562 42.45 -15.69 12.38
CA TYR A 562 43.13 -14.49 11.88
C TYR A 562 43.55 -13.58 13.03
N VAL A 563 44.64 -12.83 12.87
CA VAL A 563 45.11 -11.87 13.89
C VAL A 563 44.15 -10.68 13.98
N TRP A 564 43.69 -10.33 15.19
CA TRP A 564 42.98 -9.07 15.49
C TRP A 564 43.90 -8.05 16.16
N ASP A 565 44.50 -8.42 17.29
CA ASP A 565 45.47 -7.60 18.04
C ASP A 565 46.55 -8.51 18.62
N ALA A 566 47.67 -8.64 17.89
CA ALA A 566 48.77 -9.51 18.27
C ALA A 566 49.41 -9.13 19.61
N ASN A 567 49.40 -7.83 19.98
CA ASN A 567 49.98 -7.37 21.25
C ASN A 567 49.17 -7.84 22.46
N LYS A 568 47.90 -8.19 22.25
CA LYS A 568 46.99 -8.72 23.26
C LYS A 568 46.65 -10.18 23.03
N ASN A 569 47.30 -10.85 22.09
CA ASN A 569 47.01 -12.23 21.68
C ASN A 569 45.56 -12.46 21.23
N ILE A 570 44.88 -11.43 20.70
CA ILE A 570 43.49 -11.55 20.24
C ILE A 570 43.48 -11.97 18.78
N TYR A 571 42.75 -13.05 18.49
CA TYR A 571 42.51 -13.60 17.17
C TYR A 571 41.02 -13.77 16.91
N TYR A 572 40.63 -14.10 15.69
CA TYR A 572 39.24 -14.42 15.37
C TYR A 572 39.08 -15.51 14.32
N VAL A 573 38.02 -16.30 14.47
CA VAL A 573 37.49 -17.17 13.43
C VAL A 573 36.47 -16.37 12.60
N LEU A 574 36.63 -16.41 11.28
CA LEU A 574 35.66 -15.84 10.34
C LEU A 574 34.67 -16.92 9.92
N VAL A 575 33.38 -16.62 10.08
CA VAL A 575 32.29 -17.44 9.57
C VAL A 575 31.53 -16.63 8.53
N ASP A 576 31.64 -17.05 7.27
CA ASP A 576 31.24 -16.27 6.11
C ASP A 576 30.10 -16.96 5.33
N PHE A 577 28.89 -16.39 5.36
CA PHE A 577 27.74 -16.86 4.60
C PHE A 577 27.64 -16.20 3.22
N THR A 578 28.72 -15.61 2.69
CA THR A 578 28.72 -15.02 1.35
C THR A 578 28.27 -16.04 0.31
N GLY A 579 27.21 -15.71 -0.45
CA GLY A 579 26.54 -16.59 -1.41
C GLY A 579 25.31 -17.34 -0.88
N THR A 580 25.10 -17.36 0.44
CA THR A 580 23.92 -17.98 1.06
C THR A 580 22.82 -16.94 1.24
N LEU A 581 21.67 -17.14 0.59
CA LEU A 581 20.52 -16.25 0.70
C LEU A 581 19.83 -16.39 2.06
N ILE A 582 19.76 -15.28 2.79
CA ILE A 582 19.12 -15.17 4.10
C ILE A 582 18.14 -14.00 4.06
N TYR A 583 16.84 -14.29 4.26
CA TYR A 583 15.76 -13.31 4.14
C TYR A 583 14.59 -13.63 5.09
N PRO A 584 13.82 -12.63 5.54
CA PRO A 584 12.70 -12.81 6.45
C PRO A 584 11.47 -13.40 5.70
N GLY A 585 11.46 -14.70 5.44
CA GLY A 585 10.39 -15.34 4.66
C GLY A 585 10.20 -16.83 4.88
N GLY A 586 10.58 -17.38 6.04
CA GLY A 586 10.40 -18.80 6.36
C GLY A 586 11.39 -19.32 7.40
N GLN A 587 11.01 -20.33 8.19
CA GLN A 587 11.80 -20.84 9.33
C GLN A 587 13.24 -21.21 8.98
N ASP A 588 13.45 -21.82 7.81
CA ASP A 588 14.77 -22.21 7.31
C ASP A 588 15.41 -21.11 6.44
N LYS A 589 14.70 -20.01 6.18
CA LYS A 589 15.13 -18.90 5.30
C LYS A 589 15.74 -17.76 6.08
N TYR A 590 15.10 -17.33 7.17
CA TYR A 590 15.51 -16.16 7.95
C TYR A 590 16.71 -16.41 8.85
N LYS A 591 17.04 -17.68 9.11
CA LYS A 591 18.18 -18.05 9.94
C LYS A 591 19.04 -19.14 9.30
N LYS A 592 20.32 -19.17 9.66
CA LYS A 592 21.27 -20.22 9.26
C LYS A 592 22.16 -20.60 10.44
N GLU A 593 22.31 -21.90 10.63
CA GLU A 593 23.14 -22.47 11.68
C GLU A 593 24.50 -22.93 11.13
N VAL A 594 25.52 -22.78 11.97
CA VAL A 594 26.86 -23.28 11.77
C VAL A 594 27.43 -23.75 13.09
N GLN A 595 27.98 -24.97 13.09
CA GLN A 595 28.72 -25.54 14.20
C GLN A 595 30.19 -25.60 13.81
N PHE A 596 31.04 -24.91 14.56
CA PHE A 596 32.48 -24.88 14.32
C PHE A 596 33.27 -25.16 15.59
N ARG A 597 34.31 -25.99 15.45
CA ARG A 597 35.21 -26.36 16.53
C ARG A 597 36.57 -25.73 16.33
N MET A 598 37.09 -25.15 17.40
CA MET A 598 38.48 -24.72 17.53
C MET A 598 39.18 -25.72 18.45
N ALA A 599 40.21 -26.41 17.96
CA ALA A 599 40.97 -27.37 18.75
C ALA A 599 42.47 -27.06 18.70
N ALA A 600 43.05 -26.88 19.88
CA ALA A 600 44.48 -26.81 20.10
C ALA A 600 45.13 -28.20 19.99
N PRO A 601 46.46 -28.28 19.85
CA PRO A 601 47.19 -29.55 19.92
C PRO A 601 46.86 -30.35 21.18
N GLN A 602 46.90 -31.69 21.10
CA GLN A 602 46.35 -32.62 22.10
C GLN A 602 46.80 -32.38 23.56
N ASN A 603 47.98 -31.80 23.77
CA ASN A 603 48.57 -31.58 25.09
C ASN A 603 48.44 -30.13 25.60
N VAL A 604 47.69 -29.28 24.89
CA VAL A 604 47.46 -27.88 25.26
C VAL A 604 46.05 -27.74 25.83
N GLN A 605 45.94 -27.17 27.04
CA GLN A 605 44.64 -26.85 27.63
C GLN A 605 44.08 -25.62 26.94
N TRP A 606 42.85 -25.70 26.46
CA TRP A 606 42.12 -24.57 25.88
C TRP A 606 41.42 -23.78 27.01
N ASP A 607 41.67 -22.47 27.09
CA ASP A 607 40.98 -21.59 28.04
C ASP A 607 39.96 -20.73 27.28
N ASN A 608 38.68 -20.84 27.65
CA ASN A 608 37.63 -19.99 27.06
C ASN A 608 37.34 -18.76 27.91
N SER A 609 37.86 -18.71 29.15
CA SER A 609 37.43 -17.71 30.14
C SER A 609 37.95 -16.30 29.84
N ASN A 610 38.99 -16.20 29.02
CA ASN A 610 39.60 -14.99 28.46
C ASN A 610 39.09 -14.63 27.05
N ASP A 611 38.32 -15.49 26.39
CA ASP A 611 37.79 -15.25 25.05
C ASP A 611 36.71 -14.15 25.05
N TYR A 612 36.92 -13.12 24.21
CA TYR A 612 35.96 -12.01 24.11
C TYR A 612 34.56 -12.48 23.68
N SER A 613 34.46 -13.37 22.70
CA SER A 613 33.16 -13.86 22.22
C SER A 613 32.47 -14.86 23.14
N PHE A 614 33.15 -15.34 24.20
CA PHE A 614 32.61 -16.33 25.13
C PHE A 614 31.75 -15.74 26.26
N GLN A 615 31.81 -14.42 26.47
CA GLN A 615 31.21 -13.73 27.62
C GLN A 615 29.74 -14.08 27.89
N ASP A 616 28.86 -13.90 26.90
CA ASP A 616 27.42 -14.14 27.04
C ASP A 616 27.04 -15.63 26.94
N ILE A 617 27.91 -16.45 26.32
CA ILE A 617 27.62 -17.86 26.05
C ILE A 617 28.20 -18.81 27.11
N LYS A 618 28.88 -18.27 28.11
CA LYS A 618 29.40 -19.04 29.24
C LYS A 618 28.27 -19.78 29.96
N GLY A 619 28.34 -21.10 29.95
CA GLY A 619 27.33 -21.98 30.58
C GLY A 619 26.07 -22.22 29.72
N VAL A 620 26.00 -21.66 28.50
CA VAL A 620 24.95 -21.98 27.53
C VAL A 620 25.35 -23.26 26.81
N SER A 621 24.88 -24.42 27.28
CA SER A 621 25.29 -25.74 26.78
C SER A 621 24.11 -26.54 26.20
N SER A 622 24.36 -27.81 25.84
CA SER A 622 23.32 -28.75 25.40
C SER A 622 22.55 -28.29 24.16
N GLY A 623 23.28 -27.66 23.22
CA GLY A 623 22.73 -27.20 21.94
C GLY A 623 21.78 -25.99 22.04
N GLN A 624 21.66 -25.38 23.23
CA GLN A 624 20.97 -24.11 23.43
C GLN A 624 21.80 -22.96 22.84
N VAL A 625 21.13 -21.87 22.49
CA VAL A 625 21.77 -20.64 22.01
C VAL A 625 21.15 -19.44 22.70
N VAL A 626 21.95 -18.38 22.88
CA VAL A 626 21.48 -17.07 23.34
C VAL A 626 21.95 -15.98 22.40
N LYS A 627 21.13 -14.95 22.21
CA LYS A 627 21.54 -13.73 21.50
C LYS A 627 22.72 -13.08 22.22
N THR A 628 23.81 -12.84 21.51
CA THR A 628 25.05 -12.27 22.06
C THR A 628 25.54 -11.10 21.22
N LYS A 629 25.97 -10.03 21.88
CA LYS A 629 26.59 -8.87 21.20
C LYS A 629 28.08 -9.04 20.98
N TYR A 630 28.71 -10.04 21.60
CA TYR A 630 30.16 -10.25 21.54
C TYR A 630 30.59 -11.10 20.33
N ILE A 631 29.65 -11.45 19.45
CA ILE A 631 29.90 -12.02 18.12
C ILE A 631 29.36 -11.01 17.10
N PRO A 632 30.19 -10.07 16.63
CA PRO A 632 29.73 -9.06 15.68
C PRO A 632 29.43 -9.67 14.32
N LEU A 633 28.34 -9.20 13.73
CA LEU A 633 27.83 -9.60 12.43
C LEU A 633 27.92 -8.44 11.46
N TYR A 634 28.34 -8.75 10.25
CA TYR A 634 28.55 -7.81 9.16
C TYR A 634 27.69 -8.21 7.98
N ASP A 635 27.18 -7.23 7.25
CA ASP A 635 26.59 -7.40 5.93
C ASP A 635 27.52 -6.74 4.90
N GLY A 636 28.23 -7.56 4.12
CA GLY A 636 29.44 -7.10 3.46
C GLY A 636 30.44 -6.58 4.50
N ASP A 637 30.96 -5.37 4.32
CA ASP A 637 31.92 -4.80 5.27
C ASP A 637 31.28 -3.94 6.37
N LYS A 638 29.95 -3.78 6.35
CA LYS A 638 29.22 -2.97 7.33
C LYS A 638 28.88 -3.80 8.55
N LEU A 639 29.30 -3.36 9.74
CA LEU A 639 28.84 -3.92 11.02
C LEU A 639 27.34 -3.65 11.19
N VAL A 640 26.54 -4.71 11.29
CA VAL A 640 25.07 -4.64 11.44
C VAL A 640 24.58 -5.10 12.82
N TRP A 641 25.42 -5.80 13.59
CA TRP A 641 25.10 -6.22 14.96
C TRP A 641 26.37 -6.48 15.78
N GLY A 642 26.26 -6.29 17.09
CA GLY A 642 27.31 -6.62 18.05
C GLY A 642 28.44 -5.61 18.13
N GLN A 643 29.52 -5.99 18.80
CA GLN A 643 30.64 -5.14 19.16
C GLN A 643 31.97 -5.89 18.98
N GLU A 644 32.98 -5.21 18.46
CA GLU A 644 34.35 -5.75 18.32
C GLU A 644 35.19 -5.53 19.59
N PRO A 645 36.20 -6.37 19.88
CA PRO A 645 37.10 -6.15 21.01
C PRO A 645 37.78 -4.78 20.96
N GLY A 646 37.75 -4.04 22.07
CA GLY A 646 38.36 -2.71 22.18
C GLY A 646 37.44 -1.54 21.80
N SER A 647 36.21 -1.80 21.39
CA SER A 647 35.21 -0.74 21.18
C SER A 647 34.73 -0.17 22.53
N THR A 648 34.94 1.13 22.74
CA THR A 648 34.52 1.83 23.96
C THR A 648 33.06 2.29 23.84
N GLY A 649 32.13 1.51 24.39
CA GLY A 649 30.79 1.99 24.76
C GLY A 649 29.83 2.39 23.63
N GLY A 650 30.01 1.89 22.40
CA GLY A 650 29.05 2.14 21.31
C GLY A 650 27.76 1.33 21.48
N THR A 651 26.61 2.00 21.53
CA THR A 651 25.30 1.37 21.31
C THR A 651 25.34 0.51 20.04
N ASN A 652 24.56 -0.60 19.99
CA ASN A 652 24.35 -1.37 18.76
C ASN A 652 24.19 -0.40 17.57
N PRO A 653 24.81 -0.67 16.40
CA PRO A 653 24.67 0.22 15.26
C PRO A 653 23.19 0.42 14.98
N THR A 654 22.72 1.66 15.16
CA THR A 654 21.33 2.01 14.86
C THR A 654 21.08 1.62 13.40
N PRO A 655 20.01 0.86 13.08
CA PRO A 655 19.69 0.51 11.70
C PRO A 655 19.68 1.80 10.89
N THR A 656 20.64 1.93 9.98
CA THR A 656 20.69 3.08 9.08
C THR A 656 19.51 2.93 8.14
N PRO A 657 18.55 3.86 8.09
CA PRO A 657 17.56 3.87 7.02
C PRO A 657 18.34 3.83 5.71
N THR A 658 17.99 2.90 4.82
CA THR A 658 18.56 2.86 3.47
C THR A 658 18.30 4.22 2.84
N VAL A 659 19.36 5.01 2.69
CA VAL A 659 19.28 6.30 2.02
C VAL A 659 19.00 5.97 0.57
N THR A 660 17.82 6.36 0.07
CA THR A 660 17.56 6.44 -1.36
C THR A 660 18.74 7.20 -1.97
N PRO A 661 19.42 6.67 -3.01
CA PRO A 661 20.56 7.36 -3.59
C PRO A 661 20.15 8.79 -3.93
N SER A 662 20.88 9.76 -3.38
CA SER A 662 20.70 11.16 -3.74
C SER A 662 20.79 11.26 -5.25
N PRO A 663 19.81 11.91 -5.94
CA PRO A 663 19.88 12.05 -7.38
C PRO A 663 21.20 12.71 -7.74
N THR A 664 22.01 12.05 -8.55
CA THR A 664 23.11 12.71 -9.26
C THR A 664 22.49 13.91 -9.96
N PRO A 665 22.97 15.15 -9.71
CA PRO A 665 22.46 16.31 -10.42
C PRO A 665 22.58 16.02 -11.91
N THR A 666 21.44 16.04 -12.61
CA THR A 666 21.42 15.99 -14.06
C THR A 666 22.33 17.12 -14.57
N PRO A 667 23.36 16.84 -15.38
CA PRO A 667 24.19 17.88 -15.93
C PRO A 667 23.28 18.86 -16.67
N THR A 668 23.31 20.12 -16.23
CA THR A 668 22.68 21.22 -16.96
C THR A 668 23.22 21.17 -18.39
N PRO A 669 22.38 21.10 -19.42
CA PRO A 669 22.86 21.16 -20.79
C PRO A 669 23.56 22.50 -20.99
N THR A 670 24.89 22.46 -21.12
CA THR A 670 25.68 23.61 -21.56
C THR A 670 25.14 24.02 -22.92
N SER A 671 24.68 25.27 -23.05
CA SER A 671 24.30 25.84 -24.33
C SER A 671 25.50 25.76 -25.27
N THR A 672 25.44 24.91 -26.28
CA THR A 672 26.41 24.90 -27.37
C THR A 672 26.34 26.26 -28.05
N ALA A 673 27.44 27.02 -28.02
CA ALA A 673 27.54 28.27 -28.73
C ALA A 673 27.40 28.00 -30.24
N THR A 674 26.36 28.56 -30.85
CA THR A 674 26.17 28.56 -32.30
C THR A 674 27.30 29.37 -32.92
N THR A 675 28.18 28.71 -33.67
CA THR A 675 29.14 29.37 -34.55
C THR A 675 28.40 30.15 -35.65
N PRO A 676 28.79 31.40 -35.95
CA PRO A 676 28.21 32.14 -37.07
C PRO A 676 28.54 31.46 -38.40
N PRO A 677 27.68 31.58 -39.42
CA PRO A 677 27.95 31.00 -40.73
C PRO A 677 29.12 31.72 -41.40
N THR A 678 30.10 30.93 -41.85
CA THR A 678 31.16 31.38 -42.74
C THR A 678 30.58 31.64 -44.13
N VAL A 679 30.84 32.83 -44.66
CA VAL A 679 30.52 33.21 -46.03
C VAL A 679 31.47 32.48 -46.99
N THR A 680 30.91 31.62 -47.84
CA THR A 680 31.36 31.33 -49.21
C THR A 680 30.18 30.85 -50.03
#